data_AF-T1HAB9-F1
#
_entry.id   AF-T1HAB9-F1
#
_cell.length_a   1.000
_cell.length_b   1.000
_cell.length_c   1.000
_cell.angle_alpha   90.00
_cell.angle_beta   90.00
_cell.angle_gamma   90.00
#
_symmetry.space_group_name_H-M   'P 1'
#
loop_
_entity.id
_entity.type
_entity.pdbx_description
1 polymer ?
#
loop_
_entity_poly.entity_id
_entity_poly.type
_entity_poly.pdbx_seq_one_letter_code
_entity_poly.pdbx_strand_id
1 'polypeptide(L)'
;MRILPFFFIFLTNYVFSEKIGDENEVFVDCRDKIRRIGLDKDDQFEFVTAKLNSKLVLWCHYCKEGVTFAPKIWYRQSRITEELPKEVELGMDSKLSDNRVYNSPDHSLVFNSILEDDAGLYFCHGPEQDEEEFKFNYMLDVVPINIPLKEGSVEDWKEYTQTALKQINDNFEHSKGAEYSEIRKLGIKIHTVFEWTRWSPCNGCFKIRKRFSECRMKTQPLNQSKEQLNTTIHNTEVNSTMNINSTSEENITLGSEEKRNEQKLLNSFELSCHSLLFGKYYKNISAELMQIENYMFTESCYAPCQISGSKNSPKYRNSLVLHEGESFKLVCPESTKDDDVLWMKNGLTVTAQSSNEGNVIVDSFHNLHIYEATSFEDANYTCFVNGQKMEEVLVTVMMRSVLSSEAFLRHIQYLGFIFIFSVIFYIAGLIIACARRDTFKKIDFKTQETGFSRWDREELCNGTPSKTKVTFCTDLEKSVLVSNFEKRGWAQVGPDEDWNFYWLAEFQAGIQTCRALFSLDSGYRMNDHQMINHFPNHYELTRKDLLVKNIKRYRKELEREGNNVAAKTNGKYIYLDFIPVTYVLPADYNMFVEEYRKNPQSTWIMKPVGKSQGAGIFLINKLSKLKRWSREAKAPFNPNIVKETYVISRYIDNPLLIGGKKFDLRLYVLVTSFRPLKAYLFKLGFCRFCTVKYDSSMQDLDNIFVHLTNVSVQRHGGDYNSMHGGKLSIENLRLYLESTRGKEVTDKLFKNIIWLIIHSLRSVSYIMANDKHCFECYGYDIIIDNNLKPWLIEVNASPSLTSTTVNDRILKHKLIDNILSVVVPPNGVPE
;
A
#
# COMPACT_ATOMS: atom_id res chain seq x y z
N MET A 1 -14.81 10.08 79.57
CA MET A 1 -15.01 8.65 79.27
C MET A 1 -15.09 8.51 77.76
N ARG A 2 -14.09 7.84 77.18
CA ARG A 2 -14.02 7.25 75.83
C ARG A 2 -13.88 8.23 74.66
N ILE A 3 -12.67 8.75 74.41
CA ILE A 3 -11.49 8.14 73.71
C ILE A 3 -11.81 8.10 72.18
N LEU A 4 -11.27 8.99 71.33
CA LEU A 4 -9.94 8.90 70.66
C LEU A 4 -9.71 7.48 70.06
N PRO A 5 -8.85 7.24 69.06
CA PRO A 5 -8.47 8.11 67.95
C PRO A 5 -8.03 7.37 66.65
N PHE A 6 -7.82 8.16 65.58
CA PHE A 6 -6.59 8.19 64.76
C PHE A 6 -6.27 7.04 63.76
N PHE A 7 -5.61 7.25 62.62
CA PHE A 7 -5.16 8.42 61.82
C PHE A 7 -4.24 7.87 60.70
N PHE A 8 -3.75 8.79 59.85
CA PHE A 8 -2.56 8.75 58.98
C PHE A 8 -2.73 8.03 57.63
N ILE A 9 -2.76 8.70 56.46
CA ILE A 9 -1.86 9.72 55.87
C ILE A 9 -0.40 9.26 55.85
N PHE A 10 0.16 9.02 54.65
CA PHE A 10 1.44 9.64 54.28
C PHE A 10 1.53 9.82 52.76
N LEU A 11 1.52 11.09 52.37
CA LEU A 11 2.08 11.66 51.14
C LEU A 11 3.57 11.90 51.39
N THR A 12 4.43 11.58 50.42
CA THR A 12 5.77 12.12 50.13
C THR A 12 6.47 11.09 49.23
N ASN A 13 7.39 11.37 48.32
CA ASN A 13 7.80 12.52 47.51
C ASN A 13 8.95 11.96 46.64
N TYR A 14 9.14 12.53 45.45
CA TYR A 14 10.43 12.60 44.74
C TYR A 14 11.06 11.36 44.08
N VAL A 15 11.05 11.42 42.74
CA VAL A 15 12.22 11.39 41.83
C VAL A 15 13.22 10.24 42.00
N PHE A 16 13.20 9.31 41.05
CA PHE A 16 14.40 8.96 40.29
C PHE A 16 14.05 8.76 38.81
N SER A 17 14.70 9.57 37.98
CA SER A 17 14.93 9.31 36.57
C SER A 17 16.13 8.37 36.45
N GLU A 18 16.02 7.33 35.62
CA GLU A 18 17.07 6.73 34.77
C GLU A 18 16.49 5.40 34.23
N LYS A 19 16.05 5.34 32.96
CA LYS A 19 16.80 4.84 31.79
C LYS A 19 17.18 3.35 31.85
N ILE A 20 17.15 2.75 30.65
CA ILE A 20 17.56 1.39 30.25
C ILE A 20 16.38 0.40 30.35
N GLY A 21 15.95 -0.29 29.30
CA GLY A 21 16.50 -0.46 27.96
C GLY A 21 15.57 -1.39 27.19
N ASP A 22 15.63 -1.24 25.88
CA ASP A 22 14.96 -2.03 24.86
C ASP A 22 15.35 -3.52 24.91
N GLU A 23 14.74 -4.32 24.02
CA GLU A 23 15.11 -5.67 23.57
C GLU A 23 14.25 -6.85 24.10
N ASN A 24 13.16 -7.15 23.35
CA ASN A 24 12.81 -8.54 23.02
C ASN A 24 13.16 -8.75 21.53
N GLU A 25 14.44 -9.01 21.25
CA GLU A 25 14.90 -9.49 19.96
C GLU A 25 14.28 -10.88 19.68
N VAL A 26 13.21 -10.89 18.89
CA VAL A 26 12.93 -12.00 17.98
C VAL A 26 14.21 -12.22 17.17
N PHE A 27 14.63 -13.46 16.95
CA PHE A 27 15.81 -13.70 16.11
C PHE A 27 15.45 -13.35 14.67
N VAL A 28 15.68 -12.09 14.33
CA VAL A 28 15.46 -11.50 13.02
C VAL A 28 16.77 -11.68 12.26
N ASP A 29 16.75 -12.47 11.18
CA ASP A 29 17.85 -12.47 10.23
C ASP A 29 17.78 -11.17 9.42
N CYS A 30 18.24 -10.09 10.06
CA CYS A 30 18.30 -8.75 9.51
C CYS A 30 19.77 -8.41 9.25
N ARG A 31 20.00 -7.56 8.24
CA ARG A 31 21.35 -7.23 7.77
C ARG A 31 22.01 -6.23 8.73
N ASP A 32 23.23 -6.47 9.19
CA ASP A 32 23.96 -5.51 10.05
C ASP A 32 24.63 -4.40 9.21
N LYS A 33 24.43 -3.13 9.60
CA LYS A 33 25.00 -1.93 8.95
C LYS A 33 26.53 -1.86 9.04
N ILE A 34 27.13 -2.53 10.02
CA ILE A 34 28.58 -2.47 10.31
C ILE A 34 29.38 -3.43 9.41
N ARG A 35 28.72 -4.39 8.73
CA ARG A 35 29.37 -5.26 7.75
C ARG A 35 29.67 -4.46 6.47
N ARG A 36 30.87 -3.87 6.41
CA ARG A 36 31.40 -3.25 5.19
C ARG A 36 31.41 -4.31 4.08
N ILE A 37 30.87 -3.92 2.92
CA ILE A 37 31.02 -4.64 1.65
C ILE A 37 32.53 -4.91 1.48
N GLY A 38 32.91 -6.19 1.49
CA GLY A 38 34.25 -6.57 1.09
C GLY A 38 34.45 -6.17 -0.38
N LEU A 39 35.65 -5.74 -0.75
CA LEU A 39 36.03 -5.42 -2.13
C LEU A 39 35.98 -6.63 -3.10
N ASP A 40 35.52 -7.78 -2.62
CA ASP A 40 35.36 -8.99 -3.42
C ASP A 40 33.94 -9.06 -3.99
N LYS A 41 33.84 -9.49 -5.24
CA LYS A 41 32.61 -9.52 -6.07
C LYS A 41 31.45 -10.34 -5.46
N ASP A 42 31.65 -11.01 -4.33
CA ASP A 42 30.73 -11.94 -3.68
C ASP A 42 29.73 -11.28 -2.70
N ASP A 43 29.81 -9.96 -2.45
CA ASP A 43 28.95 -9.26 -1.47
C ASP A 43 27.80 -8.42 -2.11
N GLN A 44 27.34 -8.78 -3.33
CA GLN A 44 26.22 -8.06 -3.99
C GLN A 44 24.83 -8.49 -3.53
N PHE A 45 24.65 -9.72 -3.03
CA PHE A 45 23.37 -10.32 -2.68
C PHE A 45 23.45 -11.09 -1.35
N GLU A 46 22.39 -11.03 -0.55
CA GLU A 46 22.18 -11.90 0.61
C GLU A 46 21.44 -13.17 0.17
N PHE A 47 22.05 -14.33 0.38
CA PHE A 47 21.44 -15.60 0.02
C PHE A 47 20.41 -16.04 1.07
N VAL A 48 19.19 -16.32 0.64
CA VAL A 48 18.09 -16.73 1.52
C VAL A 48 17.54 -18.06 1.03
N THR A 49 17.49 -19.04 1.94
CA THR A 49 16.90 -20.35 1.68
C THR A 49 15.52 -20.43 2.32
N ALA A 50 14.48 -20.65 1.52
CA ALA A 50 13.10 -20.72 2.00
C ALA A 50 12.45 -22.09 1.74
N LYS A 51 11.84 -22.66 2.78
CA LYS A 51 11.11 -23.92 2.67
C LYS A 51 9.77 -23.70 1.96
N LEU A 52 9.36 -24.63 1.10
CA LEU A 52 8.06 -24.58 0.43
C LEU A 52 6.92 -24.42 1.46
N ASN A 53 5.89 -23.64 1.15
CA ASN A 53 4.74 -23.35 2.03
C ASN A 53 5.08 -22.74 3.41
N SER A 54 6.31 -22.29 3.63
CA SER A 54 6.70 -21.56 4.84
C SER A 54 6.42 -20.06 4.71
N LYS A 55 6.37 -19.37 5.85
CA LYS A 55 6.33 -17.91 5.91
C LYS A 55 7.75 -17.37 5.80
N LEU A 56 7.98 -16.36 4.97
CA LEU A 56 9.27 -15.70 4.79
C LEU A 56 9.10 -14.18 4.89
N VAL A 57 10.07 -13.50 5.49
CA VAL A 57 10.16 -12.03 5.49
C VAL A 57 11.52 -11.64 4.92
N LEU A 58 11.52 -10.85 3.86
CA LEU A 58 12.72 -10.20 3.32
C LEU A 58 12.75 -8.76 3.82
N TRP A 59 13.74 -8.44 4.64
CA TRP A 59 13.81 -7.16 5.32
C TRP A 59 14.31 -6.06 4.39
N CYS A 60 13.79 -4.84 4.53
CA CYS A 60 14.33 -3.70 3.79
C CYS A 60 14.94 -2.63 4.69
N HIS A 61 15.56 -3.03 5.79
CA HIS A 61 16.30 -2.14 6.69
C HIS A 61 17.45 -2.90 7.37
N TYR A 62 18.41 -2.17 7.96
CA TYR A 62 19.48 -2.80 8.74
C TYR A 62 19.04 -3.13 10.18
N CYS A 63 19.78 -4.02 10.84
CA CYS A 63 19.62 -4.36 12.24
C CYS A 63 19.77 -3.11 13.08
N LYS A 64 18.84 -2.90 14.03
CA LYS A 64 18.87 -1.78 14.99
C LYS A 64 18.84 -0.40 14.32
N GLU A 65 18.54 -0.33 13.03
CA GLU A 65 18.20 0.93 12.35
C GLU A 65 16.75 1.27 12.68
N GLY A 66 16.48 2.51 13.09
CA GLY A 66 15.10 2.96 13.31
C GLY A 66 14.28 2.79 12.03
N VAL A 67 13.00 2.48 12.17
CA VAL A 67 12.09 2.28 11.04
C VAL A 67 12.17 3.48 10.11
N THR A 68 12.79 3.30 8.94
CA THR A 68 12.85 4.35 7.92
C THR A 68 11.52 4.34 7.17
N PHE A 69 10.73 5.41 7.31
CA PHE A 69 9.43 5.57 6.64
C PHE A 69 9.55 5.98 5.15
N ALA A 70 10.77 5.98 4.60
CA ALA A 70 11.00 6.21 3.19
C ALA A 70 10.35 5.07 2.38
N PRO A 71 9.46 5.37 1.42
CA PRO A 71 8.72 4.34 0.70
C PRO A 71 9.68 3.52 -0.17
N LYS A 72 9.71 2.21 0.06
CA LYS A 72 10.57 1.29 -0.70
C LYS A 72 9.73 0.41 -1.62
N ILE A 73 10.26 0.11 -2.79
CA ILE A 73 9.62 -0.71 -3.81
C ILE A 73 10.45 -1.98 -4.00
N TRP A 74 9.76 -3.12 -4.02
CA TRP A 74 10.36 -4.41 -4.27
C TRP A 74 10.28 -4.76 -5.76
N TYR A 75 11.43 -5.07 -6.34
CA TYR A 75 11.56 -5.61 -7.68
C TYR A 75 12.01 -7.07 -7.61
N ARG A 76 11.51 -7.89 -8.52
CA ARG A 76 11.91 -9.28 -8.74
C ARG A 76 12.47 -9.44 -10.15
N GLN A 77 13.55 -10.21 -10.25
CA GLN A 77 14.14 -10.64 -11.50
C GLN A 77 14.38 -12.16 -11.48
N SER A 78 14.20 -12.80 -12.63
CA SER A 78 14.58 -14.21 -12.80
C SER A 78 16.09 -14.38 -12.73
N ARG A 79 16.56 -15.48 -12.13
CA ARG A 79 17.98 -15.86 -12.14
C ARG A 79 18.46 -16.37 -13.51
N ILE A 80 17.52 -16.65 -14.41
CA ILE A 80 17.74 -17.46 -15.60
C ILE A 80 17.40 -16.67 -16.88
N THR A 81 16.36 -15.83 -16.85
CA THR A 81 15.94 -15.02 -18.01
C THR A 81 16.53 -13.61 -17.95
N GLU A 82 16.87 -13.03 -19.11
CA GLU A 82 17.39 -11.64 -19.26
C GLU A 82 16.27 -10.58 -19.14
N GLU A 83 15.25 -10.87 -18.36
CA GLU A 83 14.17 -9.91 -18.12
C GLU A 83 14.65 -8.78 -17.22
N LEU A 84 14.22 -7.55 -17.52
CA LEU A 84 14.43 -6.42 -16.62
C LEU A 84 13.70 -6.69 -15.29
N PRO A 85 14.23 -6.23 -14.14
CA PRO A 85 13.55 -6.33 -12.85
C PRO A 85 12.13 -5.75 -12.93
N LYS A 86 11.13 -6.53 -12.54
CA LYS A 86 9.71 -6.15 -12.51
C LYS A 86 9.27 -5.95 -11.07
N GLU A 87 8.35 -5.03 -10.82
CA GLU A 87 7.79 -4.82 -9.49
C GLU A 87 7.09 -6.11 -8.99
N VAL A 88 7.26 -6.44 -7.71
CA VAL A 88 6.64 -7.62 -7.09
C VAL A 88 5.13 -7.41 -7.01
N GLU A 89 4.36 -8.35 -7.55
CA GLU A 89 2.90 -8.34 -7.45
C GLU A 89 2.46 -8.70 -6.03
N LEU A 90 1.85 -7.74 -5.34
CA LEU A 90 1.29 -7.92 -4.00
C LEU A 90 -0.17 -8.38 -4.08
N GLY A 91 -0.61 -9.15 -3.08
CA GLY A 91 -2.00 -9.54 -2.92
C GLY A 91 -2.92 -8.33 -2.73
N MET A 92 -4.19 -8.45 -3.15
CA MET A 92 -5.17 -7.36 -3.17
C MET A 92 -6.25 -7.48 -2.09
N ASP A 93 -6.13 -8.44 -1.17
CA ASP A 93 -7.08 -8.65 -0.08
C ASP A 93 -6.94 -7.55 0.98
N SER A 94 -8.08 -7.17 1.57
CA SER A 94 -8.18 -6.08 2.54
C SER A 94 -7.51 -6.37 3.89
N LYS A 95 -7.30 -7.64 4.21
CA LYS A 95 -6.61 -8.08 5.42
C LYS A 95 -5.24 -8.64 5.03
N LEU A 96 -4.16 -8.05 5.56
CA LEU A 96 -2.79 -8.43 5.21
C LEU A 96 -2.48 -9.92 5.46
N SER A 97 -3.10 -10.54 6.46
CA SER A 97 -2.96 -11.97 6.74
C SER A 97 -3.50 -12.89 5.64
N ASP A 98 -4.41 -12.38 4.82
CA ASP A 98 -5.11 -13.17 3.82
C ASP A 98 -4.36 -13.14 2.48
N ASN A 99 -3.50 -12.14 2.28
CA ASN A 99 -2.60 -12.03 1.13
C ASN A 99 -1.47 -13.06 1.24
N ARG A 100 -1.18 -13.78 0.14
CA ARG A 100 0.00 -14.68 0.08
C ARG A 100 1.31 -13.90 0.15
N VAL A 101 1.38 -12.76 -0.54
CA VAL A 101 2.56 -11.87 -0.57
C VAL A 101 2.09 -10.44 -0.33
N TYR A 102 2.71 -9.74 0.61
CA TYR A 102 2.38 -8.36 0.96
C TYR A 102 3.60 -7.62 1.50
N ASN A 103 3.57 -6.29 1.48
CA ASN A 103 4.55 -5.49 2.19
C ASN A 103 4.06 -5.21 3.61
N SER A 104 4.93 -5.42 4.59
CA SER A 104 4.69 -5.03 5.97
C SER A 104 4.84 -3.50 6.14
N PRO A 105 4.38 -2.92 7.26
CA PRO A 105 4.47 -1.47 7.54
C PRO A 105 5.88 -0.88 7.50
N ASP A 106 6.90 -1.70 7.78
CA ASP A 106 8.33 -1.36 7.69
C ASP A 106 8.93 -1.55 6.28
N HIS A 107 8.07 -1.74 5.27
CA HIS A 107 8.43 -1.97 3.86
C HIS A 107 9.19 -3.28 3.57
N SER A 108 9.14 -4.25 4.49
CA SER A 108 9.69 -5.59 4.29
C SER A 108 8.70 -6.45 3.50
N LEU A 109 9.22 -7.30 2.60
CA LEU A 109 8.39 -8.16 1.76
C LEU A 109 8.07 -9.45 2.51
N VAL A 110 6.79 -9.72 2.74
CA VAL A 110 6.32 -10.89 3.48
C VAL A 110 5.62 -11.87 2.57
N PHE A 111 6.05 -13.12 2.59
CA PHE A 111 5.38 -14.27 2.00
C PHE A 111 4.73 -15.06 3.14
N ASN A 112 3.40 -15.20 3.14
CA ASN A 112 2.69 -16.10 4.05
C ASN A 112 2.81 -17.58 3.63
N SER A 113 3.07 -17.82 2.35
CA SER A 113 3.34 -19.16 1.80
C SER A 113 4.24 -19.07 0.55
N ILE A 114 5.45 -19.60 0.64
CA ILE A 114 6.45 -19.65 -0.45
C ILE A 114 6.12 -20.76 -1.46
N LEU A 115 6.18 -20.43 -2.75
CA LEU A 115 6.01 -21.34 -3.88
C LEU A 115 7.36 -21.56 -4.60
N GLU A 116 7.48 -22.64 -5.38
CA GLU A 116 8.71 -22.93 -6.15
C GLU A 116 9.09 -21.80 -7.11
N ASP A 117 8.10 -21.17 -7.73
CA ASP A 117 8.30 -20.09 -8.70
C ASP A 117 8.63 -18.75 -8.03
N ASP A 118 8.69 -18.66 -6.71
CA ASP A 118 9.17 -17.46 -6.01
C ASP A 118 10.71 -17.38 -5.99
N ALA A 119 11.44 -18.44 -6.38
CA ALA A 119 12.91 -18.38 -6.53
C ALA A 119 13.31 -17.25 -7.50
N GLY A 120 14.34 -16.47 -7.15
CA GLY A 120 14.69 -15.28 -7.91
C GLY A 120 15.63 -14.31 -7.20
N LEU A 121 15.95 -13.22 -7.90
CA LEU A 121 16.64 -12.06 -7.33
C LEU A 121 15.59 -11.03 -6.91
N TYR A 122 15.71 -10.53 -5.69
CA TYR A 122 14.82 -9.51 -5.14
C TYR A 122 15.63 -8.28 -4.77
N PHE A 123 15.10 -7.11 -5.13
CA PHE A 123 15.75 -5.83 -4.92
C PHE A 123 14.78 -4.92 -4.20
N CYS A 124 15.20 -4.36 -3.08
CA CYS A 124 14.44 -3.32 -2.41
C CYS A 124 15.12 -1.97 -2.63
N HIS A 125 14.44 -1.08 -3.34
CA HIS A 125 14.97 0.22 -3.74
C HIS A 125 14.08 1.37 -3.25
N GLY A 126 14.72 2.52 -2.98
CA GLY A 126 14.01 3.78 -2.79
C GLY A 126 13.35 4.30 -4.07
N PRO A 127 12.53 5.36 -3.97
CA PRO A 127 11.72 5.88 -5.08
C PRO A 127 12.54 6.72 -6.08
N GLU A 128 13.78 7.08 -5.74
CA GLU A 128 14.79 7.65 -6.64
C GLU A 128 15.80 6.53 -6.93
N GLN A 129 15.92 6.09 -8.18
CA GLN A 129 16.88 5.05 -8.61
C GLN A 129 18.36 5.48 -8.46
N ASP A 130 18.63 6.58 -7.75
CA ASP A 130 19.92 7.25 -7.62
C ASP A 130 20.67 6.91 -6.31
N GLU A 131 20.13 6.04 -5.45
CA GLU A 131 20.87 5.56 -4.28
C GLU A 131 21.81 4.39 -4.65
N GLU A 132 22.91 4.71 -5.34
CA GLU A 132 23.94 3.74 -5.73
C GLU A 132 24.62 3.03 -4.53
N GLU A 133 24.41 3.48 -3.29
CA GLU A 133 25.21 3.03 -2.13
C GLU A 133 24.55 2.03 -1.15
N PHE A 134 23.24 1.76 -1.18
CA PHE A 134 22.59 0.87 -0.18
C PHE A 134 21.61 -0.15 -0.76
N LYS A 135 22.10 -0.99 -1.66
CA LYS A 135 21.29 -2.04 -2.31
C LYS A 135 20.96 -3.18 -1.33
N PHE A 136 19.68 -3.35 -0.97
CA PHE A 136 19.18 -4.57 -0.31
C PHE A 136 18.79 -5.57 -1.40
N ASN A 137 19.73 -6.43 -1.75
CA ASN A 137 19.52 -7.45 -2.77
C ASN A 137 19.51 -8.82 -2.12
N TYR A 138 18.48 -9.61 -2.41
CA TYR A 138 18.35 -10.97 -1.92
C TYR A 138 18.38 -11.95 -3.09
N MET A 139 19.09 -13.05 -2.91
CA MET A 139 19.05 -14.21 -3.78
C MET A 139 18.23 -15.29 -3.08
N LEU A 140 16.96 -15.43 -3.48
CA LEU A 140 16.03 -16.37 -2.88
C LEU A 140 16.10 -17.73 -3.61
N ASP A 141 16.38 -18.78 -2.85
CA ASP A 141 16.33 -20.17 -3.29
C ASP A 141 15.27 -20.94 -2.49
N VAL A 142 14.53 -21.82 -3.17
CA VAL A 142 13.39 -22.54 -2.58
C VAL A 142 13.73 -24.02 -2.45
N VAL A 143 13.49 -24.57 -1.25
CA VAL A 143 13.84 -25.94 -0.86
C VAL A 143 12.61 -26.71 -0.34
N PRO A 144 12.64 -28.06 -0.28
CA PRO A 144 11.56 -28.86 0.29
C PRO A 144 11.25 -28.53 1.76
N ILE A 145 10.04 -28.86 2.21
CA ILE A 145 9.60 -28.70 3.62
C ILE A 145 10.46 -29.54 4.57
N ASN A 146 10.70 -30.78 4.17
CA ASN A 146 11.39 -31.79 4.97
C ASN A 146 12.80 -31.98 4.40
N ILE A 147 13.78 -31.31 5.01
CA ILE A 147 15.19 -31.55 4.74
C ILE A 147 15.71 -32.51 5.81
N PRO A 148 16.40 -33.60 5.44
CA PRO A 148 16.94 -34.54 6.41
C PRO A 148 17.89 -33.85 7.39
N LEU A 149 17.79 -34.21 8.67
CA LEU A 149 18.56 -33.58 9.76
C LEU A 149 19.23 -34.64 10.63
N LYS A 150 20.53 -34.44 10.89
CA LYS A 150 21.35 -35.26 11.78
C LYS A 150 21.82 -34.45 12.98
N GLU A 151 21.67 -35.00 14.18
CA GLU A 151 22.12 -34.36 15.43
C GLU A 151 23.38 -35.05 15.98
N GLY A 152 24.32 -34.28 16.53
CA GLY A 152 25.48 -34.83 17.23
C GLY A 152 26.53 -33.80 17.65
N SER A 153 27.74 -34.26 17.98
CA SER A 153 28.83 -33.42 18.51
C SER A 153 29.65 -32.71 17.42
N VAL A 154 30.53 -31.77 17.82
CA VAL A 154 31.43 -31.06 16.86
C VAL A 154 32.44 -32.02 16.24
N GLU A 155 32.85 -33.03 16.99
CA GLU A 155 33.76 -34.09 16.56
C GLU A 155 33.10 -34.97 15.49
N ASP A 156 31.86 -35.40 15.74
CA ASP A 156 31.06 -36.18 14.78
C ASP A 156 30.77 -35.38 13.50
N TRP A 157 30.61 -34.05 13.60
CA TRP A 157 30.41 -33.18 12.44
C TRP A 157 31.63 -33.12 11.51
N LYS A 158 32.86 -33.11 12.06
CA LYS A 158 34.08 -33.09 11.24
C LYS A 158 34.23 -34.37 10.43
N GLU A 159 33.96 -35.51 11.04
CA GLU A 159 33.97 -36.82 10.37
C GLU A 159 32.84 -36.94 9.33
N TYR A 160 31.64 -36.49 9.70
CA TYR A 160 30.48 -36.47 8.80
C TYR A 160 30.71 -35.57 7.58
N THR A 161 31.27 -34.37 7.76
CA THR A 161 31.56 -33.44 6.65
C THR A 161 32.53 -34.06 5.64
N GLN A 162 33.56 -34.75 6.14
CA GLN A 162 34.55 -35.42 5.29
C GLN A 162 34.02 -36.65 4.56
N THR A 163 32.98 -37.32 5.08
CA THR A 163 32.41 -38.53 4.46
C THR A 163 31.22 -38.19 3.56
N ALA A 164 30.30 -37.34 4.01
CA ALA A 164 29.07 -36.99 3.30
C ALA A 164 29.31 -36.19 2.01
N LEU A 165 30.26 -35.24 2.01
CA LEU A 165 30.51 -34.39 0.83
C LEU A 165 31.57 -34.98 -0.13
N LYS A 166 32.34 -35.99 0.31
CA LYS A 166 33.45 -36.53 -0.48
C LYS A 166 32.97 -37.19 -1.77
N GLN A 167 31.98 -38.08 -1.67
CA GLN A 167 31.46 -38.79 -2.84
C GLN A 167 30.89 -37.84 -3.90
N ILE A 168 30.14 -36.81 -3.48
CA ILE A 168 29.53 -35.87 -4.42
C ILE A 168 30.57 -34.94 -5.06
N ASN A 169 31.56 -34.46 -4.29
CA ASN A 169 32.65 -33.63 -4.83
C ASN A 169 33.54 -34.43 -5.78
N ASP A 170 33.86 -35.69 -5.45
CA ASP A 170 34.58 -36.60 -6.34
C ASP A 170 33.79 -36.83 -7.65
N ASN A 171 32.46 -36.93 -7.57
CA ASN A 171 31.60 -37.05 -8.74
C ASN A 171 31.63 -35.80 -9.63
N PHE A 172 31.54 -34.59 -9.06
CA PHE A 172 31.66 -33.34 -9.82
C PHE A 172 33.01 -33.27 -10.57
N GLU A 173 34.10 -33.69 -9.96
CA GLU A 173 35.43 -33.66 -10.57
C GLU A 173 35.67 -34.77 -11.60
N HIS A 174 35.24 -36.01 -11.33
CA HIS A 174 35.70 -37.20 -12.07
C HIS A 174 34.60 -38.08 -12.69
N SER A 175 33.32 -37.95 -12.29
CA SER A 175 32.26 -38.87 -12.72
C SER A 175 31.96 -38.77 -14.21
N LYS A 176 31.87 -39.91 -14.91
CA LYS A 176 31.46 -39.98 -16.33
C LYS A 176 29.95 -39.87 -16.55
N GLY A 177 29.16 -39.59 -15.50
CA GLY A 177 27.72 -39.34 -15.62
C GLY A 177 27.41 -38.22 -16.62
N ALA A 178 26.27 -38.32 -17.31
CA ALA A 178 25.89 -37.37 -18.37
C ALA A 178 25.85 -35.92 -17.85
N GLU A 179 25.08 -35.66 -16.78
CA GLU A 179 24.93 -34.33 -16.16
C GLU A 179 26.27 -33.78 -15.61
N TYR A 180 27.06 -34.61 -14.92
CA TYR A 180 28.39 -34.23 -14.41
C TYR A 180 29.37 -33.87 -15.54
N SER A 181 29.31 -34.59 -16.66
CA SER A 181 30.14 -34.34 -17.83
C SER A 181 29.69 -33.09 -18.59
N GLU A 182 28.40 -32.77 -18.59
CA GLU A 182 27.83 -31.56 -19.18
C GLU A 182 28.28 -30.31 -18.41
N ILE A 183 28.19 -30.31 -17.07
CA ILE A 183 28.69 -29.22 -16.23
C ILE A 183 30.18 -28.95 -16.47
N ARG A 184 31.01 -30.01 -16.54
CA ARG A 184 32.45 -29.84 -16.82
C ARG A 184 32.73 -29.28 -18.22
N LYS A 185 31.91 -29.64 -19.23
CA LYS A 185 32.02 -29.05 -20.58
C LYS A 185 31.69 -27.57 -20.62
N LEU A 186 30.87 -27.08 -19.68
CA LEU A 186 30.56 -25.64 -19.53
C LEU A 186 31.72 -24.84 -18.89
N GLY A 187 32.78 -25.50 -18.41
CA GLY A 187 33.95 -24.82 -17.83
C GLY A 187 33.71 -24.27 -16.42
N ILE A 188 32.75 -24.83 -15.69
CA ILE A 188 32.39 -24.42 -14.32
C ILE A 188 32.81 -25.52 -13.35
N LYS A 189 33.59 -25.17 -12.33
CA LYS A 189 33.90 -26.08 -11.22
C LYS A 189 32.87 -25.90 -10.12
N ILE A 190 32.23 -26.99 -9.69
CA ILE A 190 31.27 -26.98 -8.58
C ILE A 190 31.89 -27.72 -7.40
N HIS A 191 31.76 -27.16 -6.21
CA HIS A 191 32.17 -27.78 -4.95
C HIS A 191 31.07 -27.62 -3.90
N THR A 192 30.67 -28.71 -3.25
CA THR A 192 29.73 -28.69 -2.14
C THR A 192 30.44 -28.47 -0.82
N VAL A 193 29.90 -27.61 0.03
CA VAL A 193 30.44 -27.29 1.36
C VAL A 193 29.31 -27.21 2.37
N PHE A 194 29.63 -27.45 3.65
CA PHE A 194 28.72 -27.20 4.76
C PHE A 194 29.01 -25.83 5.36
N GLU A 195 27.97 -25.03 5.55
CA GLU A 195 28.06 -23.72 6.21
C GLU A 195 27.19 -23.66 7.45
N TRP A 196 27.76 -23.14 8.54
CA TRP A 196 27.04 -22.98 9.80
C TRP A 196 26.17 -21.73 9.77
N THR A 197 24.91 -21.89 10.19
CA THR A 197 24.03 -20.77 10.53
C THR A 197 24.44 -20.13 11.85
N ARG A 198 23.86 -18.96 12.13
CA ARG A 198 24.04 -18.28 13.42
C ARG A 198 23.45 -19.14 14.55
N TRP A 199 24.00 -18.95 15.75
CA TRP A 199 23.44 -19.55 16.96
C TRP A 199 22.03 -19.05 17.23
N SER A 200 21.12 -19.94 17.59
CA SER A 200 19.83 -19.58 18.16
C SER A 200 20.03 -18.82 19.48
N PRO A 201 19.04 -18.01 19.92
CA PRO A 201 19.09 -17.41 21.24
C PRO A 201 19.13 -18.50 22.30
N CYS A 202 19.75 -18.19 23.44
CA CYS A 202 19.89 -19.14 24.53
C CYS A 202 18.54 -19.39 25.19
N ASN A 203 18.11 -20.65 25.23
CA ASN A 203 16.95 -21.01 26.03
C ASN A 203 17.37 -21.01 27.50
N GLY A 204 17.05 -19.92 28.24
CA GLY A 204 17.51 -19.73 29.61
C GLY A 204 17.01 -20.79 30.62
N CYS A 205 15.93 -21.50 30.29
CA CYS A 205 15.36 -22.54 31.15
C CYS A 205 15.98 -23.92 30.91
N PHE A 206 16.28 -24.27 29.65
CA PHE A 206 17.03 -25.49 29.32
C PHE A 206 18.55 -25.29 29.29
N LYS A 207 19.02 -24.03 29.37
CA LYS A 207 20.43 -23.63 29.28
C LYS A 207 21.13 -24.18 28.04
N ILE A 208 20.43 -24.23 26.92
CA ILE A 208 20.96 -24.71 25.64
C ILE A 208 20.62 -23.76 24.49
N ARG A 209 21.50 -23.72 23.48
CA ARG A 209 21.30 -23.06 22.20
C ARG A 209 21.63 -24.02 21.08
N LYS A 210 21.05 -23.82 19.90
CA LYS A 210 21.20 -24.69 18.74
C LYS A 210 21.71 -23.91 17.54
N ARG A 211 22.44 -24.55 16.62
CA ARG A 211 22.77 -24.01 15.29
C ARG A 211 22.73 -25.13 14.26
N PHE A 212 22.55 -24.77 13.00
CA PHE A 212 22.38 -25.71 11.90
C PHE A 212 23.51 -25.56 10.88
N SER A 213 23.83 -26.64 10.20
CA SER A 213 24.79 -26.68 9.09
C SER A 213 24.01 -26.97 7.81
N GLU A 214 24.07 -26.05 6.85
CA GLU A 214 23.39 -26.14 5.56
C GLU A 214 24.38 -26.55 4.48
N CYS A 215 23.99 -27.49 3.61
CA CYS A 215 24.78 -27.85 2.43
C CYS A 215 24.60 -26.81 1.32
N ARG A 216 25.71 -26.26 0.81
CA ARG A 216 25.74 -25.30 -0.29
C ARG A 216 26.63 -25.78 -1.43
N MET A 217 26.22 -25.49 -2.65
CA MET A 217 27.02 -25.65 -3.86
C MET A 217 27.66 -24.31 -4.24
N LYS A 218 28.98 -24.28 -4.30
CA LYS A 218 29.77 -23.12 -4.74
C LYS A 218 30.31 -23.36 -6.14
N THR A 219 30.15 -22.38 -7.01
CA THR A 219 30.59 -22.44 -8.40
C THR A 219 31.79 -21.52 -8.59
N GLN A 220 32.81 -22.01 -9.31
CA GLN A 220 33.98 -21.21 -9.68
C GLN A 220 34.20 -21.32 -11.20
N PRO A 221 34.23 -20.20 -11.94
CA PRO A 221 34.62 -20.22 -13.34
C PRO A 221 36.09 -20.61 -13.45
N LEU A 222 36.42 -21.57 -14.33
CA LEU A 222 37.81 -21.94 -14.61
C LEU A 222 38.54 -20.76 -15.27
N ASN A 223 39.39 -20.07 -14.50
CA ASN A 223 40.37 -19.05 -14.89
C ASN A 223 40.37 -18.67 -16.39
N GLN A 224 39.63 -17.63 -16.76
CA GLN A 224 40.15 -16.69 -17.76
C GLN A 224 41.03 -15.70 -16.99
N SER A 225 42.32 -15.66 -17.35
CA SER A 225 43.33 -14.77 -16.76
C SER A 225 42.80 -13.35 -16.62
N LYS A 226 42.99 -12.77 -15.41
CA LYS A 226 42.59 -11.41 -15.00
C LYS A 226 43.11 -10.25 -15.89
N GLU A 227 43.84 -10.52 -16.97
CA GLU A 227 44.33 -9.52 -17.94
C GLU A 227 43.51 -9.40 -19.23
N GLN A 228 42.54 -10.27 -19.53
CA GLN A 228 41.74 -10.16 -20.77
C GLN A 228 40.31 -9.61 -20.60
N LEU A 229 39.81 -9.48 -19.37
CA LEU A 229 38.47 -8.92 -19.10
C LEU A 229 38.44 -7.38 -19.13
N ASN A 230 39.59 -6.72 -18.92
CA ASN A 230 39.71 -5.26 -18.95
C ASN A 230 39.93 -4.69 -20.37
N THR A 231 40.14 -5.55 -21.38
CA THR A 231 40.29 -5.14 -22.79
C THR A 231 38.99 -5.22 -23.61
N THR A 232 37.93 -5.83 -23.08
CA THR A 232 36.64 -5.98 -23.80
C THR A 232 35.57 -5.00 -23.32
N ILE A 233 35.80 -4.29 -22.21
CA ILE A 233 34.87 -3.28 -21.68
C ILE A 233 35.30 -1.86 -22.09
N HIS A 234 36.58 -1.62 -22.42
CA HIS A 234 37.05 -0.31 -22.87
C HIS A 234 37.05 -0.06 -24.39
N ASN A 235 36.67 -1.06 -25.21
CA ASN A 235 36.62 -0.92 -26.67
C ASN A 235 35.19 -0.93 -27.26
N THR A 236 34.15 -0.82 -26.43
CA THR A 236 32.74 -0.74 -26.89
C THR A 236 32.08 0.61 -26.66
N GLU A 237 32.81 1.61 -26.18
CA GLU A 237 32.30 3.00 -26.02
C GLU A 237 32.89 4.02 -27.00
N VAL A 238 33.75 3.61 -27.95
CA VAL A 238 34.25 4.51 -28.99
C VAL A 238 34.31 3.77 -30.33
N ASN A 239 33.15 3.57 -30.97
CA ASN A 239 32.97 3.56 -32.43
C ASN A 239 31.56 3.07 -32.80
N SER A 240 30.61 4.00 -32.93
CA SER A 240 29.38 3.78 -33.70
C SER A 240 28.85 5.08 -34.31
N THR A 241 29.70 5.75 -35.08
CA THR A 241 29.25 6.47 -36.27
C THR A 241 29.29 5.51 -37.46
N MET A 242 28.11 5.26 -38.04
CA MET A 242 27.84 4.77 -39.41
C MET A 242 28.44 3.40 -39.83
N ASN A 243 27.57 2.40 -40.01
CA ASN A 243 27.06 2.06 -41.34
C ASN A 243 26.03 0.92 -41.30
N ILE A 244 24.96 1.13 -42.06
CA ILE A 244 23.96 0.15 -42.45
C ILE A 244 24.63 -0.84 -43.42
N ASN A 245 24.45 -2.15 -43.19
CA ASN A 245 24.12 -3.10 -44.26
C ASN A 245 23.56 -4.41 -43.69
N SER A 246 22.47 -4.83 -44.33
CA SER A 246 21.70 -6.07 -44.19
C SER A 246 22.54 -7.35 -44.20
N THR A 247 22.16 -8.35 -43.38
CA THR A 247 21.54 -9.63 -43.80
C THR A 247 21.40 -10.61 -42.63
N SER A 248 20.38 -11.48 -42.72
CA SER A 248 20.09 -12.73 -41.97
C SER A 248 19.68 -12.66 -40.49
N GLU A 249 18.37 -12.55 -40.28
CA GLU A 249 17.68 -13.22 -39.17
C GLU A 249 17.79 -14.75 -39.37
N GLU A 250 18.51 -15.44 -38.49
CA GLU A 250 18.46 -16.91 -38.38
C GLU A 250 17.73 -17.34 -37.12
N ASN A 251 16.84 -18.33 -37.29
CA ASN A 251 15.96 -18.92 -36.30
C ASN A 251 16.72 -19.51 -35.10
N ILE A 252 16.48 -18.96 -33.91
CA ILE A 252 16.93 -19.53 -32.64
C ILE A 252 16.04 -20.74 -32.30
N THR A 253 16.59 -21.95 -32.36
CA THR A 253 15.92 -23.19 -31.94
C THR A 253 15.80 -23.30 -30.42
N LEU A 254 14.67 -23.83 -29.90
CA LEU A 254 14.36 -24.03 -28.46
C LEU A 254 15.53 -24.59 -27.63
N GLY A 255 16.31 -25.54 -28.18
CA GLY A 255 17.43 -26.17 -27.46
C GLY A 255 18.66 -25.28 -27.21
N SER A 256 18.70 -24.07 -27.79
CA SER A 256 19.76 -23.08 -27.53
C SER A 256 19.44 -22.16 -26.35
N GLU A 257 18.15 -21.93 -26.06
CA GLU A 257 17.72 -21.13 -24.91
C GLU A 257 17.86 -21.92 -23.60
N GLU A 258 17.50 -23.21 -23.57
CA GLU A 258 17.67 -24.07 -22.38
C GLU A 258 19.13 -24.16 -21.93
N LYS A 259 20.07 -24.33 -22.88
CA LYS A 259 21.51 -24.35 -22.56
C LYS A 259 22.04 -23.01 -22.05
N ARG A 260 21.53 -21.89 -22.58
CA ARG A 260 21.86 -20.55 -22.11
C ARG A 260 21.35 -20.31 -20.68
N ASN A 261 20.18 -20.87 -20.37
CA ASN A 261 19.54 -20.80 -19.07
C ASN A 261 20.28 -21.66 -18.02
N GLU A 262 20.68 -22.87 -18.37
CA GLU A 262 21.54 -23.74 -17.54
C GLU A 262 22.86 -23.05 -17.18
N GLN A 263 23.55 -22.48 -18.17
CA GLN A 263 24.82 -21.79 -17.93
C GLN A 263 24.66 -20.56 -17.00
N LYS A 264 23.54 -19.82 -17.10
CA LYS A 264 23.25 -18.70 -16.21
C LYS A 264 22.96 -19.13 -14.78
N LEU A 265 22.21 -20.23 -14.60
CA LEU A 265 21.98 -20.80 -13.28
C LEU A 265 23.30 -21.21 -12.62
N LEU A 266 24.19 -21.87 -13.36
CA LEU A 266 25.49 -22.31 -12.85
C LEU A 266 26.49 -21.16 -12.68
N ASN A 267 26.34 -20.05 -13.39
CA ASN A 267 27.11 -18.83 -13.19
C ASN A 267 26.67 -18.04 -11.94
N SER A 268 25.59 -18.46 -11.26
CA SER A 268 25.27 -17.93 -9.94
C SER A 268 26.23 -18.53 -8.90
N PHE A 269 26.84 -17.67 -8.09
CA PHE A 269 27.97 -18.01 -7.22
C PHE A 269 27.62 -19.01 -6.10
N GLU A 270 26.33 -19.17 -5.77
CA GLU A 270 25.86 -19.99 -4.66
C GLU A 270 24.43 -20.55 -4.86
N LEU A 271 24.26 -21.84 -4.55
CA LEU A 271 22.98 -22.57 -4.58
C LEU A 271 22.86 -23.49 -3.36
N SER A 272 21.64 -23.74 -2.88
CA SER A 272 21.42 -24.78 -1.88
C SER A 272 21.58 -26.17 -2.51
N CYS A 273 22.17 -27.13 -1.79
CA CYS A 273 22.19 -28.52 -2.24
C CYS A 273 20.76 -29.09 -2.42
N HIS A 274 19.79 -28.55 -1.68
CA HIS A 274 18.38 -28.93 -1.74
C HIS A 274 17.56 -28.01 -2.65
N SER A 275 18.18 -27.25 -3.55
CA SER A 275 17.49 -26.32 -4.45
C SER A 275 16.52 -27.04 -5.40
N LEU A 276 15.25 -26.65 -5.34
CA LEU A 276 14.23 -27.14 -6.28
C LEU A 276 14.47 -26.60 -7.70
N LEU A 277 15.03 -25.39 -7.82
CA LEU A 277 15.36 -24.78 -9.10
C LEU A 277 16.48 -25.54 -9.82
N PHE A 278 17.51 -25.95 -9.09
CA PHE A 278 18.58 -26.79 -9.64
C PHE A 278 18.07 -28.16 -10.10
N GLY A 279 17.18 -28.77 -9.31
CA GLY A 279 16.56 -30.05 -9.64
C GLY A 279 15.69 -30.04 -10.91
N LYS A 280 15.22 -28.88 -11.38
CA LYS A 280 14.52 -28.76 -12.67
C LYS A 280 15.45 -29.07 -13.86
N TYR A 281 16.73 -28.72 -13.76
CA TYR A 281 17.73 -28.88 -14.83
C TYR A 281 18.59 -30.13 -14.66
N TYR A 282 19.04 -30.42 -13.44
CA TYR A 282 19.96 -31.54 -13.13
C TYR A 282 19.32 -32.52 -12.15
N LYS A 283 18.40 -33.36 -12.66
CA LYS A 283 17.56 -34.24 -11.84
C LYS A 283 18.36 -35.31 -11.11
N ASN A 284 19.34 -35.92 -11.78
CA ASN A 284 20.10 -37.02 -11.18
C ASN A 284 21.04 -36.50 -10.09
N ILE A 285 21.76 -35.40 -10.37
CA ILE A 285 22.62 -34.76 -9.38
C ILE A 285 21.79 -34.22 -8.21
N SER A 286 20.64 -33.61 -8.47
CA SER A 286 19.75 -33.13 -7.41
C SER A 286 19.24 -34.26 -6.52
N ALA A 287 18.92 -35.44 -7.08
CA ALA A 287 18.51 -36.59 -6.29
C ALA A 287 19.62 -37.11 -5.35
N GLU A 288 20.89 -37.04 -5.77
CA GLU A 288 22.04 -37.34 -4.91
C GLU A 288 22.21 -36.29 -3.81
N LEU A 289 22.13 -34.99 -4.17
CA LEU A 289 22.28 -33.88 -3.22
C LEU A 289 21.17 -33.84 -2.16
N MET A 290 19.94 -34.20 -2.53
CA MET A 290 18.78 -34.21 -1.63
C MET A 290 18.92 -35.24 -0.48
N GLN A 291 19.80 -36.23 -0.62
CA GLN A 291 20.09 -37.23 0.41
C GLN A 291 21.07 -36.71 1.48
N ILE A 292 21.76 -35.59 1.22
CA ILE A 292 22.71 -35.01 2.16
C ILE A 292 21.92 -34.41 3.33
N GLU A 293 22.16 -34.93 4.54
CA GLU A 293 21.50 -34.45 5.75
C GLU A 293 22.18 -33.18 6.26
N ASN A 294 21.37 -32.17 6.60
CA ASN A 294 21.85 -31.02 7.35
C ASN A 294 22.21 -31.45 8.78
N TYR A 295 23.09 -30.71 9.44
CA TYR A 295 23.58 -31.07 10.77
C TYR A 295 23.11 -30.08 11.83
N MET A 296 22.59 -30.54 12.97
CA MET A 296 22.22 -29.68 14.09
C MET A 296 23.17 -29.90 15.27
N PHE A 297 23.72 -28.81 15.77
CA PHE A 297 24.58 -28.79 16.93
C PHE A 297 23.89 -28.08 18.10
N THR A 298 23.89 -28.71 19.28
CA THR A 298 23.33 -28.17 20.52
C THR A 298 24.47 -27.94 21.52
N GLU A 299 24.54 -26.76 22.11
CA GLU A 299 25.55 -26.40 23.12
C GLU A 299 24.87 -25.82 24.35
N SER A 300 25.49 -26.02 25.51
CA SER A 300 25.11 -25.32 26.73
C SER A 300 25.38 -23.81 26.63
N CYS A 301 24.44 -23.00 27.08
CA CYS A 301 24.58 -21.55 27.15
C CYS A 301 24.02 -21.04 28.49
N TYR A 302 24.45 -19.84 28.88
CA TYR A 302 24.01 -19.22 30.13
C TYR A 302 23.12 -18.02 29.82
N ALA A 303 21.84 -18.15 30.13
CA ALA A 303 20.88 -17.05 30.15
C ALA A 303 19.96 -17.23 31.38
N PRO A 304 19.51 -16.14 32.02
CA PRO A 304 18.52 -16.23 33.08
C PRO A 304 17.23 -16.84 32.52
N CYS A 305 16.70 -17.88 33.16
CA CYS A 305 15.35 -18.36 32.88
C CYS A 305 14.39 -17.25 33.33
N GLN A 306 13.94 -16.43 32.38
CA GLN A 306 12.95 -15.41 32.64
C GLN A 306 11.58 -16.07 32.80
N ILE A 307 11.34 -16.63 33.99
CA ILE A 307 9.98 -16.88 34.46
C ILE A 307 9.49 -15.53 34.98
N SER A 308 8.89 -14.72 34.09
CA SER A 308 8.12 -13.56 34.53
C SER A 308 7.03 -14.08 35.48
N GLY A 309 7.00 -13.54 36.69
CA GLY A 309 6.36 -14.11 37.86
C GLY A 309 4.94 -14.67 37.69
N SER A 310 4.69 -15.76 38.43
CA SER A 310 3.43 -16.10 39.09
C SER A 310 2.18 -15.34 38.61
N LYS A 311 1.58 -15.83 37.53
CA LYS A 311 0.12 -15.83 37.37
C LYS A 311 -0.30 -17.24 36.98
N ASN A 312 -0.78 -18.01 37.95
CA ASN A 312 -1.51 -19.26 37.71
C ASN A 312 -2.88 -19.04 37.02
N SER A 313 -3.18 -17.82 36.58
CA SER A 313 -4.36 -17.48 35.80
C SER A 313 -4.03 -17.52 34.31
N PRO A 314 -4.83 -18.22 33.48
CA PRO A 314 -4.67 -18.18 32.03
C PRO A 314 -4.76 -16.74 31.51
N LYS A 315 -4.02 -16.44 30.45
CA LYS A 315 -4.03 -15.12 29.80
C LYS A 315 -5.40 -14.81 29.19
N TYR A 316 -6.11 -15.83 28.72
CA TYR A 316 -7.46 -15.75 28.14
C TYR A 316 -8.42 -16.77 28.78
N ARG A 317 -9.67 -16.37 29.00
CA ARG A 317 -10.76 -17.26 29.45
C ARG A 317 -11.97 -17.09 28.57
N ASN A 318 -12.41 -18.20 27.97
CA ASN A 318 -13.55 -18.22 27.07
C ASN A 318 -14.53 -19.32 27.47
N SER A 319 -15.78 -19.17 27.05
CA SER A 319 -16.81 -20.20 27.16
C SER A 319 -17.40 -20.44 25.78
N LEU A 320 -17.40 -21.69 25.35
CA LEU A 320 -17.90 -22.12 24.05
C LEU A 320 -19.09 -23.04 24.25
N VAL A 321 -20.20 -22.74 23.59
CA VAL A 321 -21.40 -23.61 23.62
C VAL A 321 -21.52 -24.27 22.26
N LEU A 322 -21.50 -25.61 22.23
CA LEU A 322 -21.67 -26.41 21.02
C LEU A 322 -22.99 -27.17 21.09
N HIS A 323 -23.65 -27.36 19.95
CA HIS A 323 -24.80 -28.25 19.86
C HIS A 323 -24.37 -29.69 19.59
N GLU A 324 -25.14 -30.68 20.05
CA GLU A 324 -24.85 -32.08 19.73
C GLU A 324 -24.74 -32.30 18.19
N GLY A 325 -23.63 -32.89 17.76
CA GLY A 325 -23.26 -33.13 16.36
C GLY A 325 -22.50 -31.97 15.67
N GLU A 326 -22.25 -30.85 16.36
CA GLU A 326 -21.50 -29.71 15.81
C GLU A 326 -19.98 -29.94 15.90
N SER A 327 -19.22 -29.46 14.90
CA SER A 327 -17.76 -29.59 14.86
C SER A 327 -17.10 -28.22 14.95
N PHE A 328 -16.02 -28.10 15.74
CA PHE A 328 -15.39 -26.81 16.05
C PHE A 328 -13.87 -26.93 16.20
N LYS A 329 -13.13 -25.90 15.79
CA LYS A 329 -11.66 -25.83 15.86
C LYS A 329 -11.21 -24.77 16.87
N LEU A 330 -10.41 -25.18 17.84
CA LEU A 330 -9.75 -24.32 18.83
C LEU A 330 -8.28 -24.12 18.44
N VAL A 331 -7.90 -22.86 18.28
CA VAL A 331 -6.53 -22.42 18.00
C VAL A 331 -6.02 -21.70 19.22
N CYS A 332 -4.84 -22.08 19.70
CA CYS A 332 -4.31 -21.47 20.90
C CYS A 332 -3.83 -20.04 20.62
N PRO A 333 -4.29 -19.03 21.37
CA PRO A 333 -3.96 -17.65 21.11
C PRO A 333 -2.46 -17.40 21.31
N GLU A 334 -1.90 -16.61 20.39
CA GLU A 334 -0.47 -16.27 20.38
C GLU A 334 0.47 -17.47 20.21
N SER A 335 -0.05 -18.62 19.75
CA SER A 335 0.79 -19.73 19.32
C SER A 335 1.24 -19.56 17.86
N THR A 336 2.50 -19.87 17.63
CA THR A 336 3.14 -19.97 16.30
C THR A 336 3.45 -21.44 15.99
N LYS A 337 3.78 -21.75 14.73
CA LYS A 337 4.01 -23.15 14.30
C LYS A 337 5.21 -23.81 14.97
N ASP A 338 6.10 -23.01 15.55
CA ASP A 338 7.34 -23.45 16.18
C ASP A 338 7.20 -23.57 17.71
N ASP A 339 6.06 -23.15 18.27
CA ASP A 339 5.80 -23.26 19.70
C ASP A 339 5.34 -24.66 20.08
N ASP A 340 5.78 -25.14 21.25
CA ASP A 340 5.30 -26.39 21.83
C ASP A 340 3.93 -26.13 22.48
N VAL A 341 2.88 -26.45 21.72
CA VAL A 341 1.49 -26.18 22.11
C VAL A 341 0.87 -27.47 22.66
N LEU A 342 0.58 -27.45 23.96
CA LEU A 342 -0.02 -28.56 24.68
C LEU A 342 -1.49 -28.27 25.01
N TRP A 343 -2.38 -29.15 24.58
CA TRP A 343 -3.79 -29.10 24.95
C TRP A 343 -4.11 -30.11 26.06
N MET A 344 -4.86 -29.65 27.07
CA MET A 344 -5.35 -30.50 28.16
C MET A 344 -6.88 -30.42 28.24
N LYS A 345 -7.56 -31.57 28.32
CA LYS A 345 -9.00 -31.69 28.62
C LYS A 345 -9.16 -32.07 30.09
N ASN A 346 -9.79 -31.21 30.90
CA ASN A 346 -9.95 -31.40 32.35
C ASN A 346 -8.63 -31.72 33.09
N GLY A 347 -7.52 -31.13 32.65
CA GLY A 347 -6.20 -31.35 33.24
C GLY A 347 -5.50 -32.66 32.82
N LEU A 348 -6.02 -33.36 31.81
CA LEU A 348 -5.36 -34.50 31.16
C LEU A 348 -4.89 -34.13 29.75
N THR A 349 -3.65 -34.46 29.40
CA THR A 349 -3.06 -34.15 28.09
C THR A 349 -3.78 -34.88 26.96
N VAL A 350 -4.12 -34.15 25.89
CA VAL A 350 -4.72 -34.70 24.67
C VAL A 350 -3.58 -35.05 23.69
N THR A 351 -3.33 -36.33 23.46
CA THR A 351 -2.22 -36.82 22.61
C THR A 351 -2.58 -36.89 21.12
N ALA A 352 -1.61 -36.62 20.25
CA ALA A 352 -1.75 -36.74 18.80
C ALA A 352 -1.75 -38.21 18.34
N GLN A 353 -2.95 -38.67 17.95
CA GLN A 353 -3.31 -39.85 17.13
C GLN A 353 -3.09 -41.29 17.67
N SER A 354 -4.22 -41.98 17.87
CA SER A 354 -4.46 -43.33 17.36
C SER A 354 -5.92 -43.47 16.95
N SER A 355 -6.17 -44.05 15.78
CA SER A 355 -7.49 -44.45 15.28
C SER A 355 -8.31 -45.22 16.33
N ASN A 356 -9.57 -44.81 16.49
CA ASN A 356 -10.62 -45.27 17.41
C ASN A 356 -10.66 -44.59 18.80
N GLU A 357 -11.83 -43.99 19.06
CA GLU A 357 -12.32 -43.42 20.32
C GLU A 357 -11.80 -42.02 20.70
N GLY A 358 -12.26 -41.01 19.95
CA GLY A 358 -12.22 -39.63 20.43
C GLY A 358 -12.79 -38.65 19.42
N ASN A 359 -13.86 -37.95 19.82
CA ASN A 359 -14.39 -36.80 19.10
C ASN A 359 -13.48 -35.56 19.20
N VAL A 360 -12.30 -35.68 19.81
CA VAL A 360 -11.34 -34.58 20.00
C VAL A 360 -9.97 -35.01 19.49
N ILE A 361 -9.40 -34.24 18.56
CA ILE A 361 -8.13 -34.55 17.88
C ILE A 361 -7.28 -33.29 17.84
N VAL A 362 -5.97 -33.41 18.11
CA VAL A 362 -5.00 -32.34 17.89
C VAL A 362 -4.31 -32.57 16.55
N ASP A 363 -4.39 -31.59 15.64
CA ASP A 363 -3.78 -31.67 14.32
C ASP A 363 -2.25 -31.47 14.36
N SER A 364 -1.56 -31.71 13.24
CA SER A 364 -0.11 -31.54 13.11
C SER A 364 0.36 -30.08 13.23
N PHE A 365 -0.56 -29.13 13.37
CA PHE A 365 -0.31 -27.72 13.67
C PHE A 365 -0.72 -27.36 15.10
N HIS A 366 -0.90 -28.37 15.96
CA HIS A 366 -1.28 -28.26 17.37
C HIS A 366 -2.61 -27.54 17.63
N ASN A 367 -3.53 -27.54 16.66
CA ASN A 367 -4.89 -27.07 16.87
C ASN A 367 -5.79 -28.21 17.34
N LEU A 368 -6.66 -27.92 18.30
CA LEU A 368 -7.60 -28.90 18.84
C LEU A 368 -8.92 -28.84 18.06
N HIS A 369 -9.31 -29.95 17.45
CA HIS A 369 -10.56 -30.11 16.72
C HIS A 369 -11.51 -30.97 17.53
N ILE A 370 -12.75 -30.52 17.68
CA ILE A 370 -13.86 -31.28 18.22
C ILE A 370 -14.77 -31.64 17.04
N TYR A 371 -14.96 -32.93 16.77
CA TYR A 371 -15.79 -33.47 15.70
C TYR A 371 -17.04 -34.12 16.29
N GLU A 372 -18.21 -33.84 15.72
CA GLU A 372 -19.51 -34.38 16.17
C GLU A 372 -19.70 -34.31 17.69
N ALA A 373 -19.64 -33.11 18.27
CA ALA A 373 -19.64 -32.90 19.72
C ALA A 373 -20.81 -33.63 20.42
N THR A 374 -20.50 -34.38 21.48
CA THR A 374 -21.48 -35.05 22.36
C THR A 374 -21.34 -34.54 23.80
N SER A 375 -22.26 -34.93 24.69
CA SER A 375 -22.16 -34.57 26.12
C SER A 375 -20.85 -35.01 26.80
N PHE A 376 -20.08 -35.95 26.23
CA PHE A 376 -18.75 -36.32 26.72
C PHE A 376 -17.65 -35.30 26.40
N GLU A 377 -17.89 -34.38 25.47
CA GLU A 377 -16.97 -33.31 25.11
C GLU A 377 -17.15 -32.05 25.99
N ASP A 378 -18.15 -32.04 26.88
CA ASP A 378 -18.34 -31.02 27.91
C ASP A 378 -17.20 -31.06 28.93
N ALA A 379 -16.27 -30.11 28.80
CA ALA A 379 -15.03 -30.10 29.55
C ALA A 379 -14.35 -28.73 29.50
N ASN A 380 -13.42 -28.53 30.44
CA ASN A 380 -12.51 -27.40 30.41
C ASN A 380 -11.25 -27.77 29.59
N TYR A 381 -11.06 -27.10 28.46
CA TYR A 381 -9.89 -27.25 27.60
C TYR A 381 -8.89 -26.14 27.91
N THR A 382 -7.66 -26.52 28.26
CA THR A 382 -6.58 -25.57 28.54
C THR A 382 -5.47 -25.71 27.52
N CYS A 383 -5.05 -24.60 26.94
CA CYS A 383 -3.86 -24.55 26.11
C CYS A 383 -2.66 -23.98 26.87
N PHE A 384 -1.52 -24.64 26.68
CA PHE A 384 -0.21 -24.16 27.07
C PHE A 384 0.64 -23.92 25.83
N VAL A 385 1.35 -22.80 25.78
CA VAL A 385 2.32 -22.49 24.72
C VAL A 385 3.67 -22.37 25.40
N ASN A 386 4.62 -23.23 25.04
CA ASN A 386 5.95 -23.30 25.66
C ASN A 386 5.90 -23.42 27.20
N GLY A 387 4.93 -24.17 27.72
CA GLY A 387 4.72 -24.40 29.16
C GLY A 387 3.98 -23.27 29.91
N GLN A 388 3.63 -22.17 29.25
CA GLN A 388 2.83 -21.09 29.84
C GLN A 388 1.33 -21.33 29.61
N LYS A 389 0.50 -21.23 30.66
CA LYS A 389 -0.97 -21.36 30.54
C LYS A 389 -1.54 -20.15 29.78
N MET A 390 -1.87 -20.34 28.50
CA MET A 390 -2.30 -19.25 27.61
C MET A 390 -3.82 -19.05 27.64
N GLU A 391 -4.58 -20.13 27.49
CA GLU A 391 -6.04 -20.03 27.39
C GLU A 391 -6.74 -21.17 28.16
N GLU A 392 -7.88 -20.85 28.74
CA GLU A 392 -8.80 -21.81 29.37
C GLU A 392 -10.21 -21.61 28.76
N VAL A 393 -10.70 -22.64 28.07
CA VAL A 393 -11.99 -22.64 27.36
C VAL A 393 -12.93 -23.66 27.99
N LEU A 394 -14.02 -23.19 28.60
CA LEU A 394 -15.09 -24.06 29.06
C LEU A 394 -16.01 -24.40 27.89
N VAL A 395 -16.00 -25.65 27.42
CA VAL A 395 -16.88 -26.12 26.35
C VAL A 395 -18.09 -26.79 26.97
N THR A 396 -19.29 -26.33 26.65
CA THR A 396 -20.57 -26.91 27.10
C THR A 396 -21.33 -27.44 25.89
N VAL A 397 -21.68 -28.73 25.89
CA VAL A 397 -22.41 -29.34 24.77
C VAL A 397 -23.88 -29.47 25.13
N MET A 398 -24.75 -28.78 24.38
CA MET A 398 -26.19 -28.83 24.60
C MET A 398 -26.86 -29.77 23.60
N MET A 399 -27.69 -30.69 24.10
CA MET A 399 -28.60 -31.48 23.27
C MET A 399 -29.40 -30.54 22.36
N ARG A 400 -29.57 -30.91 21.09
CA ARG A 400 -30.55 -30.26 20.22
C ARG A 400 -31.95 -30.59 20.74
N SER A 401 -32.41 -29.84 21.74
CA SER A 401 -33.81 -29.79 22.09
C SER A 401 -34.54 -29.01 21.00
N VAL A 402 -35.41 -29.72 20.31
CA VAL A 402 -36.55 -29.15 19.60
C VAL A 402 -37.23 -28.17 20.55
N LEU A 403 -37.32 -26.89 20.15
CA LEU A 403 -38.09 -25.80 20.75
C LEU A 403 -38.51 -25.98 22.24
N SER A 404 -37.91 -25.25 23.17
CA SER A 404 -38.68 -24.61 24.26
C SER A 404 -37.89 -23.57 25.08
N SER A 405 -38.30 -22.31 24.91
CA SER A 405 -38.46 -21.27 25.93
C SER A 405 -37.72 -21.31 27.30
N GLU A 406 -36.67 -20.50 27.42
CA GLU A 406 -36.43 -19.72 28.65
C GLU A 406 -35.95 -18.30 28.34
N ALA A 407 -35.03 -18.15 27.38
CA ALA A 407 -34.52 -16.84 26.98
C ALA A 407 -35.60 -15.95 26.32
N PHE A 408 -36.48 -16.55 25.52
CA PHE A 408 -37.61 -15.87 24.89
C PHE A 408 -38.66 -15.40 25.92
N LEU A 409 -38.90 -16.22 26.96
CA LEU A 409 -39.84 -15.90 28.04
C LEU A 409 -39.28 -14.79 28.96
N ARG A 410 -37.96 -14.79 29.23
CA ARG A 410 -37.28 -13.68 29.92
C ARG A 410 -37.32 -12.38 29.11
N HIS A 411 -37.10 -12.44 27.79
CA HIS A 411 -37.17 -11.25 26.93
C HIS A 411 -38.59 -10.68 26.86
N ILE A 412 -39.63 -11.52 26.77
CA ILE A 412 -41.03 -11.05 26.78
C ILE A 412 -41.41 -10.45 28.13
N GLN A 413 -40.95 -11.02 29.25
CA GLN A 413 -41.18 -10.44 30.58
C GLN A 413 -40.48 -9.09 30.75
N TYR A 414 -39.25 -8.95 30.23
CA TYR A 414 -38.50 -7.69 30.28
C TYR A 414 -39.13 -6.61 29.38
N LEU A 415 -39.54 -6.97 28.17
CA LEU A 415 -40.29 -6.09 27.26
C LEU A 415 -41.64 -5.69 27.86
N GLY A 416 -42.35 -6.62 28.51
CA GLY A 416 -43.59 -6.34 29.22
C GLY A 416 -43.41 -5.37 30.39
N PHE A 417 -42.33 -5.54 31.17
CA PHE A 417 -42.01 -4.64 32.30
C PHE A 417 -41.68 -3.23 31.82
N ILE A 418 -40.86 -3.10 30.77
CA ILE A 418 -40.51 -1.81 30.15
C ILE A 418 -41.77 -1.13 29.59
N PHE A 419 -42.65 -1.88 28.92
CA PHE A 419 -43.89 -1.34 28.35
C PHE A 419 -44.85 -0.85 29.44
N ILE A 420 -45.00 -1.58 30.56
CA ILE A 420 -45.84 -1.15 31.68
C ILE A 420 -45.27 0.13 32.33
N PHE A 421 -43.96 0.17 32.58
CA PHE A 421 -43.32 1.33 33.20
C PHE A 421 -43.39 2.58 32.32
N SER A 422 -43.16 2.42 31.01
CA SER A 422 -43.24 3.52 30.05
C SER A 422 -44.67 4.02 29.84
N VAL A 423 -45.68 3.14 29.87
CA VAL A 423 -47.10 3.54 29.82
C VAL A 423 -47.51 4.30 31.08
N ILE A 424 -47.06 3.90 32.28
CA ILE A 424 -47.36 4.62 33.52
C ILE A 424 -46.73 6.02 33.50
N PHE A 425 -45.47 6.15 33.08
CA PHE A 425 -44.81 7.45 32.96
C PHE A 425 -45.42 8.32 31.86
N TYR A 426 -45.86 7.73 30.75
CA TYR A 426 -46.55 8.44 29.68
C TYR A 426 -47.92 8.96 30.12
N ILE A 427 -48.71 8.16 30.84
CA ILE A 427 -50.00 8.57 31.39
C ILE A 427 -49.81 9.62 32.49
N ALA A 428 -48.81 9.47 33.35
CA ALA A 428 -48.46 10.49 34.34
C ALA A 428 -48.04 11.82 33.68
N GLY A 429 -47.25 11.75 32.60
CA GLY A 429 -46.87 12.89 31.78
C GLY A 429 -48.08 13.58 31.13
N LEU A 430 -49.05 12.80 30.62
CA LEU A 430 -50.30 13.32 30.07
C LEU A 430 -51.20 13.95 31.15
N ILE A 431 -51.27 13.36 32.35
CA ILE A 431 -52.03 13.93 33.48
C ILE A 431 -51.38 15.24 33.94
N ILE A 432 -50.05 15.29 34.05
CA ILE A 432 -49.31 16.52 34.40
C ILE A 432 -49.47 17.58 33.30
N ALA A 433 -49.42 17.20 32.02
CA ALA A 433 -49.61 18.12 30.89
C ALA A 433 -51.05 18.66 30.82
N CYS A 434 -52.05 17.82 31.10
CA CYS A 434 -53.45 18.23 31.18
C CYS A 434 -53.72 19.10 32.43
N ALA A 435 -53.09 18.80 33.58
CA ALA A 435 -53.22 19.59 34.81
C ALA A 435 -52.51 20.95 34.74
N ARG A 436 -51.51 21.09 33.86
CA ARG A 436 -50.77 22.34 33.62
C ARG A 436 -51.15 23.05 32.32
N ARG A 437 -52.31 22.71 31.73
CA ARG A 437 -52.78 23.25 30.44
C ARG A 437 -52.86 24.78 30.43
N ASP A 438 -53.13 25.41 31.57
CA ASP A 438 -53.31 26.87 31.67
C ASP A 438 -52.00 27.65 31.94
N THR A 439 -50.87 26.96 32.14
CA THR A 439 -49.55 27.58 32.36
C THR A 439 -48.69 27.73 31.10
N PHE A 440 -49.11 27.16 29.97
CA PHE A 440 -48.38 27.31 28.71
C PHE A 440 -48.71 28.67 28.06
N LYS A 441 -47.90 29.69 28.37
CA LYS A 441 -47.93 30.98 27.67
C LYS A 441 -47.59 30.78 26.19
N LYS A 442 -48.50 31.20 25.29
CA LYS A 442 -48.17 31.44 23.88
C LYS A 442 -47.11 32.53 23.78
N ILE A 443 -45.95 32.22 23.22
CA ILE A 443 -44.98 33.22 22.82
C ILE A 443 -45.28 33.55 21.36
N ASP A 444 -45.73 34.79 21.15
CA ASP A 444 -46.02 35.39 19.86
C ASP A 444 -44.73 36.04 19.33
N PHE A 445 -44.37 35.74 18.08
CA PHE A 445 -43.15 36.27 17.44
C PHE A 445 -43.49 37.58 16.73
N LYS A 446 -43.22 38.72 17.37
CA LYS A 446 -43.15 40.02 16.68
C LYS A 446 -42.05 40.93 17.26
N THR A 447 -41.19 41.36 16.33
CA THR A 447 -40.50 42.66 16.22
C THR A 447 -39.39 43.08 17.20
N GLN A 448 -38.24 43.33 16.56
CA GLN A 448 -37.38 44.52 16.63
C GLN A 448 -36.33 44.67 17.75
N GLU A 449 -35.08 44.69 17.25
CA GLU A 449 -34.09 45.78 17.31
C GLU A 449 -33.66 46.38 18.67
N THR A 450 -32.37 46.74 18.63
CA THR A 450 -31.63 47.71 19.46
C THR A 450 -30.90 47.19 20.69
N GLY A 451 -29.66 47.65 20.86
CA GLY A 451 -29.03 47.76 22.19
C GLY A 451 -27.61 47.24 22.34
N PHE A 452 -26.64 48.01 21.88
CA PHE A 452 -25.24 47.96 22.32
C PHE A 452 -25.14 48.29 23.83
N SER A 453 -24.36 47.57 24.64
CA SER A 453 -23.50 48.17 25.69
C SER A 453 -22.48 47.21 26.33
N ARG A 454 -21.21 47.63 26.20
CA ARG A 454 -20.05 47.59 27.13
C ARG A 454 -20.54 47.71 28.59
N TRP A 455 -20.08 47.03 29.64
CA TRP A 455 -18.76 46.79 30.28
C TRP A 455 -18.89 45.46 31.09
N ASP A 456 -17.88 44.62 31.34
CA ASP A 456 -16.73 44.88 32.21
C ASP A 456 -15.51 44.03 31.81
N ARG A 457 -14.36 44.66 32.02
CA ARG A 457 -13.00 44.16 31.84
C ARG A 457 -12.41 44.06 33.25
N GLU A 458 -11.50 43.12 33.46
CA GLU A 458 -10.69 42.89 34.67
C GLU A 458 -11.27 41.88 35.69
N GLU A 459 -10.99 40.60 35.45
CA GLU A 459 -10.28 39.74 36.42
C GLU A 459 -9.88 38.42 35.73
N LEU A 460 -8.72 37.87 36.10
CA LEU A 460 -8.05 36.66 35.59
C LEU A 460 -7.14 36.80 34.36
N CYS A 461 -6.17 37.73 34.44
CA CYS A 461 -4.83 37.46 33.93
C CYS A 461 -3.93 37.01 35.09
N ASN A 462 -3.84 35.69 35.30
CA ASN A 462 -2.67 35.03 35.89
C ASN A 462 -2.72 33.53 35.59
N GLY A 463 -2.58 33.24 34.31
CA GLY A 463 -2.26 31.93 33.78
C GLY A 463 -1.65 32.20 32.42
N THR A 464 -0.31 32.15 32.31
CA THR A 464 0.34 32.03 31.00
C THR A 464 -0.36 30.90 30.25
N PRO A 465 -0.95 31.13 29.06
CA PRO A 465 -1.48 30.03 28.28
C PRO A 465 -0.28 29.16 27.94
N SER A 466 -0.27 27.93 28.44
CA SER A 466 0.51 26.87 27.80
C SER A 466 0.12 26.92 26.32
N LYS A 467 1.02 27.36 25.44
CA LYS A 467 0.78 27.28 24.00
C LYS A 467 0.66 25.79 23.69
N THR A 468 -0.57 25.30 23.56
CA THR A 468 -0.83 23.94 23.09
C THR A 468 -0.11 23.79 21.76
N LYS A 469 0.93 22.95 21.73
CA LYS A 469 1.76 22.76 20.54
C LYS A 469 0.94 21.95 19.55
N VAL A 470 0.60 22.56 18.40
CA VAL A 470 -0.20 21.91 17.35
C VAL A 470 0.55 20.68 16.84
N THR A 471 -0.14 19.55 16.78
CA THR A 471 0.40 18.28 16.31
C THR A 471 -0.09 17.98 14.88
N PHE A 472 0.79 17.41 14.05
CA PHE A 472 0.44 16.98 12.70
C PHE A 472 0.85 15.54 12.44
N CYS A 473 0.06 14.85 11.63
CA CYS A 473 0.35 13.54 11.09
C CYS A 473 0.40 13.62 9.56
N THR A 474 1.30 12.86 8.93
CA THR A 474 1.31 12.72 7.48
C THR A 474 1.89 11.37 7.08
N ASP A 475 1.27 10.75 6.10
CA ASP A 475 1.74 9.56 5.37
C ASP A 475 2.54 9.95 4.10
N LEU A 476 2.77 11.26 3.89
CA LEU A 476 3.46 11.83 2.74
C LEU A 476 4.67 12.66 3.16
N GLU A 477 5.83 12.01 3.31
CA GLU A 477 7.08 12.72 3.61
C GLU A 477 7.63 13.46 2.38
N LYS A 478 7.12 14.67 2.15
CA LYS A 478 7.65 15.61 1.16
C LYS A 478 8.22 16.84 1.86
N SER A 479 9.43 17.22 1.50
CA SER A 479 10.15 18.36 2.09
C SER A 479 9.33 19.65 2.06
N VAL A 480 8.58 19.92 0.98
CA VAL A 480 7.70 21.10 0.87
C VAL A 480 6.56 21.13 1.88
N LEU A 481 6.12 19.96 2.35
CA LEU A 481 5.05 19.80 3.33
C LEU A 481 5.62 19.88 4.76
N VAL A 482 6.59 19.03 5.07
CA VAL A 482 7.23 18.95 6.41
C VAL A 482 7.85 20.30 6.79
N SER A 483 8.61 20.94 5.89
CA SER A 483 9.18 22.27 6.15
C SER A 483 8.13 23.35 6.44
N ASN A 484 6.92 23.23 5.87
CA ASN A 484 5.84 24.17 6.15
C ASN A 484 5.23 23.96 7.54
N PHE A 485 5.16 22.73 8.02
CA PHE A 485 4.71 22.40 9.37
C PHE A 485 5.75 22.75 10.43
N GLU A 486 7.01 22.39 10.20
CA GLU A 486 8.12 22.72 11.10
C GLU A 486 8.32 24.23 11.25
N LYS A 487 8.21 25.00 10.15
CA LYS A 487 8.27 26.47 10.17
C LYS A 487 7.17 27.09 11.05
N ARG A 488 6.05 26.40 11.24
CA ARG A 488 4.94 26.81 12.12
C ARG A 488 5.11 26.33 13.56
N GLY A 489 6.20 25.61 13.86
CA GLY A 489 6.47 25.04 15.18
C GLY A 489 5.60 23.84 15.53
N TRP A 490 4.96 23.21 14.54
CA TRP A 490 4.11 22.04 14.74
C TRP A 490 4.96 20.79 15.04
N ALA A 491 4.44 19.88 15.86
CA ALA A 491 5.11 18.63 16.20
C ALA A 491 4.53 17.48 15.36
N GLN A 492 5.39 16.64 14.79
CA GLN A 492 4.96 15.42 14.11
C GLN A 492 4.55 14.37 15.15
N VAL A 493 3.42 13.70 14.92
CA VAL A 493 2.87 12.63 15.74
C VAL A 493 2.44 11.44 14.87
N GLY A 494 2.27 10.27 15.49
CA GLY A 494 1.75 9.08 14.81
C GLY A 494 0.23 9.16 14.50
N PRO A 495 -0.29 8.29 13.63
CA PRO A 495 -1.73 8.25 13.30
C PRO A 495 -2.62 7.79 14.46
N ASP A 496 -2.06 7.00 15.40
CA ASP A 496 -2.75 6.51 16.60
C ASP A 496 -2.65 7.47 17.81
N GLU A 497 -1.90 8.57 17.66
CA GLU A 497 -1.74 9.61 18.67
C GLU A 497 -2.75 10.75 18.48
N ASP A 498 -2.83 11.68 19.45
CA ASP A 498 -3.71 12.85 19.35
C ASP A 498 -3.13 13.89 18.36
N TRP A 499 -3.63 13.86 17.13
CA TRP A 499 -3.26 14.77 16.05
C TRP A 499 -4.29 15.90 15.89
N ASN A 500 -3.84 17.10 15.53
CA ASN A 500 -4.72 18.20 15.11
C ASN A 500 -4.87 18.27 13.59
N PHE A 501 -3.82 17.92 12.84
CA PHE A 501 -3.81 18.06 11.40
C PHE A 501 -3.27 16.80 10.73
N TYR A 502 -4.09 16.10 9.95
CA TYR A 502 -3.66 14.93 9.19
C TYR A 502 -3.60 15.26 7.70
N TRP A 503 -2.38 15.35 7.17
CA TRP A 503 -2.16 15.42 5.73
C TRP A 503 -1.99 14.02 5.15
N LEU A 504 -3.06 13.49 4.55
CA LEU A 504 -3.12 12.20 3.88
C LEU A 504 -2.66 12.29 2.42
N ALA A 505 -1.97 11.25 1.94
CA ALA A 505 -1.57 11.06 0.57
C ALA A 505 -2.73 10.43 -0.21
N GLU A 506 -3.00 10.88 -1.43
CA GLU A 506 -3.95 10.16 -2.30
C GLU A 506 -3.28 8.97 -3.00
N PHE A 507 -2.79 8.03 -2.19
CA PHE A 507 -2.51 6.65 -2.60
C PHE A 507 -3.57 5.72 -1.98
N GLN A 508 -3.58 4.45 -2.40
CA GLN A 508 -4.60 3.48 -1.99
C GLN A 508 -4.77 3.40 -0.45
N ALA A 509 -3.68 3.57 0.31
CA ALA A 509 -3.68 3.62 1.77
C ALA A 509 -4.35 4.88 2.36
N GLY A 510 -4.09 6.08 1.85
CA GLY A 510 -4.70 7.31 2.37
C GLY A 510 -6.19 7.44 2.02
N ILE A 511 -6.63 6.90 0.88
CA ILE A 511 -8.07 6.81 0.54
C ILE A 511 -8.79 5.85 1.49
N GLN A 512 -8.18 4.71 1.83
CA GLN A 512 -8.73 3.76 2.80
C GLN A 512 -8.79 4.39 4.20
N THR A 513 -7.74 5.10 4.60
CA THR A 513 -7.69 5.81 5.89
C THR A 513 -8.77 6.88 5.97
N CYS A 514 -8.90 7.74 4.95
CA CYS A 514 -9.98 8.72 4.88
C CYS A 514 -11.36 8.04 4.97
N ARG A 515 -11.58 6.93 4.27
CA ARG A 515 -12.86 6.20 4.36
C ARG A 515 -13.11 5.59 5.73
N ALA A 516 -12.08 5.02 6.36
CA ALA A 516 -12.18 4.45 7.69
C ALA A 516 -12.55 5.53 8.72
N LEU A 517 -11.91 6.70 8.65
CA LEU A 517 -12.16 7.84 9.56
C LEU A 517 -13.61 8.36 9.50
N PHE A 518 -14.31 8.21 8.36
CA PHE A 518 -15.74 8.56 8.24
C PHE A 518 -16.67 7.33 8.20
N SER A 519 -16.14 6.12 8.35
CA SER A 519 -16.97 4.91 8.36
C SER A 519 -17.70 4.79 9.67
N LEU A 520 -19.01 4.53 9.62
CA LEU A 520 -19.84 4.25 10.79
C LEU A 520 -19.33 3.00 11.56
N ASP A 521 -18.71 2.05 10.85
CA ASP A 521 -18.21 0.79 11.42
C ASP A 521 -16.95 0.98 12.27
N SER A 522 -16.22 2.09 12.08
CA SER A 522 -15.00 2.37 12.84
C SER A 522 -15.29 2.84 14.27
N GLY A 523 -16.48 3.38 14.53
CA GLY A 523 -16.82 4.04 15.79
C GLY A 523 -16.01 5.31 16.09
N TYR A 524 -15.10 5.71 15.20
CA TYR A 524 -14.24 6.88 15.38
C TYR A 524 -14.99 8.16 15.05
N ARG A 525 -14.90 9.16 15.92
CA ARG A 525 -15.51 10.48 15.73
C ARG A 525 -14.44 11.54 15.88
N MET A 526 -14.23 12.32 14.82
CA MET A 526 -13.26 13.42 14.83
C MET A 526 -13.64 14.47 15.87
N ASN A 527 -12.62 14.94 16.57
CA ASN A 527 -12.72 16.04 17.52
C ASN A 527 -12.78 17.38 16.76
N ASP A 528 -13.34 18.41 17.40
CA ASP A 528 -13.49 19.73 16.79
C ASP A 528 -12.14 20.33 16.34
N HIS A 529 -11.06 20.02 17.05
CA HIS A 529 -9.70 20.50 16.78
C HIS A 529 -8.92 19.65 15.74
N GLN A 530 -9.62 18.82 14.97
CA GLN A 530 -9.02 17.93 13.96
C GLN A 530 -9.35 18.38 12.54
N MET A 531 -8.36 18.30 11.64
CA MET A 531 -8.55 18.57 10.23
C MET A 531 -7.82 17.58 9.33
N ILE A 532 -8.40 17.32 8.17
CA ILE A 532 -7.84 16.46 7.12
C ILE A 532 -7.95 17.12 5.74
N ASN A 533 -7.04 16.75 4.83
CA ASN A 533 -6.92 17.33 3.49
C ASN A 533 -7.76 16.64 2.39
N HIS A 534 -8.78 15.86 2.76
CA HIS A 534 -9.67 15.20 1.81
C HIS A 534 -11.15 15.24 2.23
N PHE A 535 -12.05 15.36 1.25
CA PHE A 535 -13.47 15.07 1.45
C PHE A 535 -13.75 13.56 1.29
N PRO A 536 -14.68 12.96 2.07
CA PRO A 536 -14.92 11.51 2.07
C PRO A 536 -15.23 10.91 0.69
N ASN A 537 -15.95 11.67 -0.14
CA ASN A 537 -16.34 11.28 -1.49
C ASN A 537 -15.78 12.23 -2.57
N HIS A 538 -14.58 12.77 -2.34
CA HIS A 538 -13.86 13.62 -3.29
C HIS A 538 -13.76 13.06 -4.72
N TYR A 539 -13.79 11.72 -4.86
CA TYR A 539 -13.79 11.00 -6.12
C TYR A 539 -14.97 11.34 -7.06
N GLU A 540 -16.06 11.93 -6.55
CA GLU A 540 -17.16 12.46 -7.36
C GLU A 540 -16.70 13.56 -8.35
N LEU A 541 -15.64 14.29 -8.00
CA LEU A 541 -15.03 15.30 -8.86
C LEU A 541 -13.81 14.78 -9.62
N THR A 542 -13.03 13.88 -9.00
CA THR A 542 -11.70 13.51 -9.52
C THR A 542 -11.70 12.29 -10.43
N ARG A 543 -12.66 11.36 -10.25
CA ARG A 543 -12.83 10.25 -11.20
C ARG A 543 -13.44 10.74 -12.51
N LYS A 544 -12.84 10.31 -13.61
CA LYS A 544 -13.17 10.80 -14.97
C LYS A 544 -14.62 10.49 -15.39
N ASP A 545 -15.14 9.33 -15.02
CA ASP A 545 -16.52 8.91 -15.29
C ASP A 545 -17.54 9.71 -14.45
N LEU A 546 -17.27 9.88 -13.16
CA LEU A 546 -18.13 10.62 -12.23
C LEU A 546 -18.14 12.12 -12.53
N LEU A 547 -17.00 12.72 -12.86
CA LEU A 547 -16.91 14.12 -13.31
C LEU A 547 -17.87 14.41 -14.47
N VAL A 548 -17.81 13.58 -15.51
CA VAL A 548 -18.67 13.73 -16.71
C VAL A 548 -20.14 13.50 -16.34
N LYS A 549 -20.43 12.50 -15.52
CA LYS A 549 -21.80 12.19 -15.05
C LYS A 549 -22.39 13.35 -14.26
N ASN A 550 -21.63 13.92 -13.32
CA ASN A 550 -22.04 15.02 -12.46
C ASN A 550 -22.26 16.31 -13.26
N ILE A 551 -21.39 16.63 -14.22
CA ILE A 551 -21.61 17.78 -15.13
C ILE A 551 -22.86 17.57 -16.01
N LYS A 552 -23.08 16.37 -16.55
CA LYS A 552 -24.30 16.06 -17.33
C LYS A 552 -25.56 16.21 -16.49
N ARG A 553 -25.55 15.74 -15.24
CA ARG A 553 -26.66 15.90 -14.29
C ARG A 553 -26.92 17.38 -14.00
N TYR A 554 -25.88 18.12 -13.63
CA TYR A 554 -25.96 19.55 -13.32
C TYR A 554 -26.54 20.39 -14.48
N ARG A 555 -26.10 20.11 -15.72
CA ARG A 555 -26.65 20.76 -16.91
C ARG A 555 -28.16 20.52 -17.06
N LYS A 556 -28.62 19.28 -16.88
CA LYS A 556 -30.05 18.92 -16.97
C LYS A 556 -30.88 19.55 -15.85
N GLU A 557 -30.33 19.62 -14.64
CA GLU A 557 -30.99 20.28 -13.50
C GLU A 557 -31.22 21.76 -13.78
N LEU A 558 -30.20 22.46 -14.26
CA LEU A 558 -30.31 23.87 -14.65
C LEU A 558 -31.29 24.11 -15.81
N GLU A 559 -31.39 23.19 -16.76
CA GLU A 559 -32.40 23.25 -17.82
C GLU A 559 -33.82 23.14 -17.29
N ARG A 560 -34.03 22.19 -16.37
CA ARG A 560 -35.34 21.98 -15.73
C ARG A 560 -35.75 23.18 -14.89
N GLU A 561 -34.79 23.87 -14.28
CA GLU A 561 -35.00 25.10 -13.52
C GLU A 561 -35.15 26.36 -14.39
N GLY A 562 -34.99 26.25 -15.71
CA GLY A 562 -35.05 27.41 -16.61
C GLY A 562 -33.91 28.41 -16.42
N ASN A 563 -32.75 27.95 -15.91
CA ASN A 563 -31.62 28.83 -15.63
C ASN A 563 -30.89 29.23 -16.93
N ASN A 564 -30.70 30.54 -17.15
CA ASN A 564 -30.02 31.09 -18.33
C ASN A 564 -28.61 30.54 -18.57
N VAL A 565 -27.93 30.05 -17.53
CA VAL A 565 -26.61 29.42 -17.65
C VAL A 565 -26.66 28.15 -18.50
N ALA A 566 -27.80 27.44 -18.51
CA ALA A 566 -28.02 26.26 -19.35
C ALA A 566 -28.55 26.59 -20.76
N ALA A 567 -28.49 27.86 -21.18
CA ALA A 567 -28.89 28.25 -22.53
C ALA A 567 -28.13 27.46 -23.61
N LYS A 568 -28.87 27.09 -24.66
CA LYS A 568 -28.37 26.33 -25.80
C LYS A 568 -28.53 27.09 -27.10
N THR A 569 -27.55 26.93 -27.99
CA THR A 569 -27.62 27.37 -29.39
C THR A 569 -27.22 26.18 -30.28
N ASN A 570 -28.05 25.83 -31.27
CA ASN A 570 -27.85 24.68 -32.15
C ASN A 570 -27.58 23.36 -31.38
N GLY A 571 -28.29 23.17 -30.26
CA GLY A 571 -28.16 21.97 -29.40
C GLY A 571 -26.93 21.94 -28.50
N LYS A 572 -26.03 22.93 -28.56
CA LYS A 572 -24.83 23.03 -27.70
C LYS A 572 -25.04 24.08 -26.61
N TYR A 573 -24.51 23.81 -25.41
CA TYR A 573 -24.53 24.78 -24.32
C TYR A 573 -23.66 25.99 -24.66
N ILE A 574 -24.12 27.19 -24.33
CA ILE A 574 -23.36 28.42 -24.56
C ILE A 574 -22.32 28.60 -23.44
N TYR A 575 -22.75 28.50 -22.19
CA TYR A 575 -21.92 28.80 -21.02
C TYR A 575 -21.33 27.58 -20.32
N LEU A 576 -21.89 26.39 -20.57
CA LEU A 576 -21.50 25.15 -19.92
C LEU A 576 -20.73 24.19 -20.85
N ASP A 577 -20.38 24.59 -22.07
CA ASP A 577 -19.66 23.74 -23.04
C ASP A 577 -18.14 23.78 -22.85
N PHE A 578 -17.68 23.29 -21.70
CA PHE A 578 -16.27 23.35 -21.28
C PHE A 578 -15.64 21.97 -21.02
N ILE A 579 -16.35 20.86 -21.24
CA ILE A 579 -15.80 19.50 -21.17
C ILE A 579 -15.97 18.83 -22.53
N PRO A 580 -14.96 18.14 -23.07
CA PRO A 580 -15.10 17.43 -24.35
C PRO A 580 -16.21 16.37 -24.29
N VAL A 581 -16.81 16.08 -25.43
CA VAL A 581 -17.83 15.03 -25.55
C VAL A 581 -17.22 13.71 -25.10
N THR A 582 -17.82 13.10 -24.07
CA THR A 582 -17.25 11.94 -23.38
C THR A 582 -18.32 10.90 -23.07
N TYR A 583 -17.96 9.62 -23.24
CA TYR A 583 -18.78 8.43 -23.02
C TYR A 583 -18.04 7.43 -22.13
N VAL A 584 -18.78 6.68 -21.31
CA VAL A 584 -18.21 5.67 -20.39
C VAL A 584 -18.39 4.28 -21.00
N LEU A 585 -17.30 3.56 -21.27
CA LEU A 585 -17.34 2.23 -21.85
C LEU A 585 -17.22 1.15 -20.76
N PRO A 586 -17.98 0.03 -20.86
CA PRO A 586 -18.78 -0.39 -22.02
C PRO A 586 -20.21 0.17 -22.08
N ALA A 587 -20.70 0.85 -21.03
CA ALA A 587 -22.11 1.24 -20.90
C ALA A 587 -22.64 2.12 -22.05
N ASP A 588 -21.86 3.10 -22.49
CA ASP A 588 -22.23 4.09 -23.51
C ASP A 588 -21.73 3.71 -24.92
N TYR A 589 -21.34 2.46 -25.16
CA TYR A 589 -20.73 2.06 -26.44
C TYR A 589 -21.59 2.39 -27.66
N ASN A 590 -22.89 2.10 -27.60
CA ASN A 590 -23.80 2.37 -28.72
C ASN A 590 -23.93 3.87 -29.00
N MET A 591 -24.06 4.68 -27.94
CA MET A 591 -24.13 6.14 -28.06
C MET A 591 -22.85 6.73 -28.66
N PHE A 592 -21.69 6.20 -28.26
CA PHE A 592 -20.41 6.58 -28.84
C PHE A 592 -20.33 6.21 -30.33
N VAL A 593 -20.75 5.01 -30.72
CA VAL A 593 -20.72 4.56 -32.13
C VAL A 593 -21.63 5.44 -33.00
N GLU A 594 -22.81 5.83 -32.50
CA GLU A 594 -23.70 6.76 -33.20
C GLU A 594 -23.04 8.13 -33.40
N GLU A 595 -22.41 8.67 -32.36
CA GLU A 595 -21.73 9.97 -32.46
C GLU A 595 -20.52 9.91 -33.40
N TYR A 596 -19.72 8.84 -33.33
CA TYR A 596 -18.60 8.61 -34.24
C TYR A 596 -19.06 8.52 -35.70
N ARG A 597 -20.20 7.87 -35.98
CA ARG A 597 -20.75 7.77 -37.35
C ARG A 597 -21.14 9.12 -37.95
N LYS A 598 -21.50 10.12 -37.12
CA LYS A 598 -21.79 11.49 -37.61
C LYS A 598 -20.53 12.19 -38.10
N ASN A 599 -19.36 11.88 -37.53
CA ASN A 599 -18.08 12.42 -37.97
C ASN A 599 -16.97 11.35 -37.93
N PRO A 600 -16.87 10.49 -38.96
CA PRO A 600 -15.94 9.35 -38.96
C PRO A 600 -14.45 9.73 -38.96
N GLN A 601 -14.10 10.97 -39.29
CA GLN A 601 -12.72 11.48 -39.27
C GLN A 601 -12.32 12.01 -37.88
N SER A 602 -13.22 11.94 -36.89
CA SER A 602 -12.94 12.41 -35.55
C SER A 602 -11.95 11.50 -34.81
N THR A 603 -10.98 12.12 -34.15
CA THR A 603 -10.05 11.45 -33.25
C THR A 603 -10.57 11.50 -31.82
N TRP A 604 -10.41 10.39 -31.11
CA TRP A 604 -10.87 10.18 -29.74
C TRP A 604 -9.71 9.68 -28.89
N ILE A 605 -9.74 10.02 -27.61
CA ILE A 605 -8.76 9.59 -26.62
C ILE A 605 -9.44 8.65 -25.63
N MET A 606 -8.88 7.46 -25.47
CA MET A 606 -9.29 6.49 -24.47
C MET A 606 -8.44 6.65 -23.23
N LYS A 607 -9.09 6.71 -22.07
CA LYS A 607 -8.44 6.84 -20.78
C LYS A 607 -9.06 5.86 -19.78
N PRO A 608 -8.27 5.10 -19.01
CA PRO A 608 -8.79 4.32 -17.89
C PRO A 608 -9.39 5.24 -16.82
N VAL A 609 -10.46 4.80 -16.16
CA VAL A 609 -11.17 5.62 -15.16
C VAL A 609 -10.33 5.87 -13.91
N GLY A 610 -9.60 4.85 -13.43
CA GLY A 610 -8.88 4.87 -12.15
C GLY A 610 -7.36 5.04 -12.23
N LYS A 611 -6.76 5.08 -13.43
CA LYS A 611 -5.31 5.29 -13.56
C LYS A 611 -4.97 6.76 -13.79
N SER A 612 -3.73 7.12 -13.46
CA SER A 612 -3.16 8.46 -13.56
C SER A 612 -1.84 8.43 -14.35
N GLN A 613 -1.13 9.57 -14.42
CA GLN A 613 0.21 9.69 -15.02
C GLN A 613 0.34 9.33 -16.51
N GLY A 614 -0.77 9.21 -17.24
CA GLY A 614 -0.77 8.86 -18.67
C GLY A 614 -0.77 7.35 -18.95
N ALA A 615 -0.78 6.49 -17.92
CA ALA A 615 -0.78 5.04 -18.09
C ALA A 615 -2.09 4.55 -18.74
N GLY A 616 -1.96 3.72 -19.78
CA GLY A 616 -3.10 3.12 -20.49
C GLY A 616 -3.88 4.07 -21.41
N ILE A 617 -3.36 5.28 -21.69
CA ILE A 617 -3.99 6.23 -22.60
C ILE A 617 -3.58 5.92 -24.05
N PHE A 618 -4.55 5.87 -24.95
CA PHE A 618 -4.30 5.70 -26.38
C PHE A 618 -5.34 6.43 -27.23
N LEU A 619 -4.97 6.73 -28.49
CA LEU A 619 -5.83 7.43 -29.44
C LEU A 619 -6.53 6.46 -30.40
N ILE A 620 -7.77 6.81 -30.76
CA ILE A 620 -8.59 6.09 -31.72
C ILE A 620 -9.10 7.06 -32.78
N ASN A 621 -8.78 6.76 -34.03
CA ASN A 621 -9.35 7.42 -35.20
C ASN A 621 -10.21 6.47 -36.06
N LYS A 622 -10.22 5.16 -35.78
CA LYS A 622 -10.96 4.13 -36.52
C LYS A 622 -11.66 3.17 -35.57
N LEU A 623 -12.96 2.90 -35.80
CA LEU A 623 -13.74 1.93 -34.99
C LEU A 623 -13.14 0.51 -34.96
N SER A 624 -12.37 0.12 -35.97
CA SER A 624 -11.67 -1.18 -35.99
C SER A 624 -10.67 -1.33 -34.84
N LYS A 625 -9.95 -0.25 -34.47
CA LYS A 625 -9.04 -0.25 -33.32
C LYS A 625 -9.78 -0.52 -32.00
N LEU A 626 -10.99 0.02 -31.85
CA LEU A 626 -11.84 -0.21 -30.67
C LEU A 626 -12.34 -1.66 -30.58
N LYS A 627 -12.69 -2.28 -31.72
CA LYS A 627 -13.11 -3.69 -31.77
C LYS A 627 -11.98 -4.66 -31.42
N ARG A 628 -10.73 -4.33 -31.80
CA ARG A 628 -9.54 -5.10 -31.43
C ARG A 628 -9.33 -5.08 -29.91
N TRP A 629 -9.33 -3.89 -29.31
CA TRP A 629 -9.27 -3.72 -27.85
C TRP A 629 -10.38 -4.51 -27.13
N SER A 630 -11.61 -4.46 -27.63
CA SER A 630 -12.74 -5.21 -27.05
C SER A 630 -12.62 -6.74 -27.19
N ARG A 631 -11.87 -7.26 -28.18
CA ARG A 631 -11.63 -8.70 -28.38
C ARG A 631 -10.46 -9.23 -27.57
N GLU A 632 -9.38 -8.46 -27.47
CA GLU A 632 -8.23 -8.76 -26.61
C GLU A 632 -8.66 -8.85 -25.14
N ALA A 633 -9.59 -7.98 -24.71
CA ALA A 633 -10.25 -8.06 -23.40
C ALA A 633 -11.22 -9.26 -23.22
N LYS A 634 -11.44 -10.09 -24.24
CA LYS A 634 -12.31 -11.29 -24.22
C LYS A 634 -11.54 -12.60 -24.38
N ALA A 635 -10.20 -12.60 -24.26
CA ALA A 635 -9.41 -13.83 -24.38
C ALA A 635 -9.85 -14.87 -23.32
N PRO A 636 -10.15 -16.14 -23.67
CA PRO A 636 -10.89 -17.06 -22.80
C PRO A 636 -10.10 -17.73 -21.67
N PHE A 637 -8.82 -17.40 -21.49
CA PHE A 637 -7.91 -18.16 -20.61
C PHE A 637 -7.66 -17.54 -19.23
N ASN A 638 -8.39 -16.50 -18.81
CA ASN A 638 -8.27 -16.01 -17.43
C ASN A 638 -9.58 -15.41 -16.89
N PRO A 639 -10.44 -16.21 -16.22
CA PRO A 639 -11.73 -15.76 -15.69
C PRO A 639 -11.62 -14.77 -14.51
N ASN A 640 -10.41 -14.42 -14.04
CA ASN A 640 -10.17 -13.49 -12.94
C ASN A 640 -9.86 -12.04 -13.36
N ILE A 641 -9.83 -11.71 -14.67
CA ILE A 641 -9.59 -10.32 -15.12
C ILE A 641 -10.92 -9.53 -15.10
N VAL A 642 -11.11 -8.75 -14.04
CA VAL A 642 -12.19 -7.74 -13.96
C VAL A 642 -12.07 -6.77 -15.14
N LYS A 643 -13.16 -6.58 -15.90
CA LYS A 643 -13.20 -5.65 -17.03
C LYS A 643 -12.84 -4.23 -16.59
N GLU A 644 -11.69 -3.72 -17.03
CA GLU A 644 -11.27 -2.35 -16.76
C GLU A 644 -12.22 -1.34 -17.46
N THR A 645 -12.76 -0.38 -16.70
CA THR A 645 -13.69 0.65 -17.21
C THR A 645 -12.91 1.82 -17.81
N TYR A 646 -13.31 2.28 -19.00
CA TYR A 646 -12.65 3.36 -19.73
C TYR A 646 -13.62 4.52 -20.02
N VAL A 647 -13.08 5.73 -20.09
CA VAL A 647 -13.76 6.86 -20.73
C VAL A 647 -13.18 7.09 -22.12
N ILE A 648 -14.07 7.29 -23.10
CA ILE A 648 -13.70 7.72 -24.45
C ILE A 648 -14.16 9.15 -24.65
N SER A 649 -13.21 10.04 -24.95
CA SER A 649 -13.43 11.49 -25.01
C SER A 649 -12.96 12.04 -26.35
N ARG A 650 -13.66 13.06 -26.89
CA ARG A 650 -13.25 13.70 -28.14
C ARG A 650 -11.88 14.35 -27.94
N TYR A 651 -10.92 13.98 -28.78
CA TYR A 651 -9.59 14.58 -28.75
C TYR A 651 -9.65 16.02 -29.27
N ILE A 652 -8.97 16.94 -28.56
CA ILE A 652 -8.82 18.33 -28.99
C ILE A 652 -7.66 18.36 -30.00
N ASP A 653 -8.02 18.29 -31.28
CA ASP A 653 -7.10 18.22 -32.42
C ASP A 653 -6.52 19.58 -32.84
N ASN A 654 -7.10 20.68 -32.35
CA ASN A 654 -6.69 22.07 -32.58
C ASN A 654 -6.20 22.81 -31.31
N PRO A 655 -5.25 22.26 -30.52
CA PRO A 655 -4.76 22.93 -29.32
C PRO A 655 -4.05 24.25 -29.66
N LEU A 656 -4.07 25.21 -28.74
CA LEU A 656 -3.18 26.37 -28.82
C LEU A 656 -1.72 25.88 -28.71
N LEU A 657 -0.89 26.34 -29.64
CA LEU A 657 0.53 25.99 -29.70
C LEU A 657 1.39 27.20 -29.37
N ILE A 658 2.46 26.99 -28.60
CA ILE A 658 3.53 27.98 -28.40
C ILE A 658 4.84 27.33 -28.85
N GLY A 659 5.55 27.99 -29.78
CA GLY A 659 6.74 27.39 -30.42
C GLY A 659 6.44 26.10 -31.19
N GLY A 660 5.19 25.91 -31.63
CA GLY A 660 4.74 24.68 -32.29
C GLY A 660 4.54 23.48 -31.35
N LYS A 661 4.59 23.68 -30.03
CA LYS A 661 4.41 22.61 -29.03
C LYS A 661 3.07 22.73 -28.32
N LYS A 662 2.44 21.57 -28.09
CA LYS A 662 1.20 21.44 -27.32
C LYS A 662 1.50 21.58 -25.82
N PHE A 663 0.56 22.14 -25.07
CA PHE A 663 0.64 22.24 -23.62
C PHE A 663 -0.72 22.12 -22.95
N ASP A 664 -0.71 21.80 -21.66
CA ASP A 664 -1.86 21.89 -20.78
C ASP A 664 -1.53 22.79 -19.56
N LEU A 665 -2.55 23.30 -18.89
CA LEU A 665 -2.43 24.14 -17.70
C LEU A 665 -2.71 23.31 -16.46
N ARG A 666 -1.78 23.35 -15.49
CA ARG A 666 -1.98 22.92 -14.10
C ARG A 666 -2.31 24.12 -13.23
N LEU A 667 -3.54 24.17 -12.73
CA LEU A 667 -4.01 25.16 -11.75
C LEU A 667 -4.34 24.48 -10.42
N TYR A 668 -4.22 25.20 -9.31
CA TYR A 668 -4.50 24.69 -7.97
C TYR A 668 -5.71 25.39 -7.37
N VAL A 669 -6.71 24.63 -6.95
CA VAL A 669 -7.95 25.14 -6.36
C VAL A 669 -8.15 24.50 -5.00
N LEU A 670 -8.10 25.30 -3.94
CA LEU A 670 -8.40 24.87 -2.57
C LEU A 670 -9.91 25.01 -2.34
N VAL A 671 -10.56 23.96 -1.86
CA VAL A 671 -11.95 23.99 -1.41
C VAL A 671 -11.99 23.69 0.07
N THR A 672 -12.55 24.62 0.87
CA THR A 672 -12.65 24.45 2.33
C THR A 672 -14.06 24.08 2.77
N SER A 673 -15.04 24.21 1.87
CA SER A 673 -16.42 23.82 2.12
C SER A 673 -17.17 23.75 0.80
N PHE A 674 -18.07 22.80 0.66
CA PHE A 674 -19.07 22.74 -0.40
C PHE A 674 -20.43 23.30 0.05
N ARG A 675 -20.65 23.48 1.37
CA ARG A 675 -21.90 24.01 1.92
C ARG A 675 -21.62 24.97 3.10
N PRO A 676 -21.59 26.30 2.84
CA PRO A 676 -21.63 26.95 1.53
C PRO A 676 -20.34 26.71 0.73
N LEU A 677 -20.41 26.71 -0.61
CA LEU A 677 -19.23 26.51 -1.46
C LEU A 677 -18.22 27.65 -1.25
N LYS A 678 -17.05 27.31 -0.69
CA LYS A 678 -15.89 28.19 -0.49
C LYS A 678 -14.69 27.60 -1.22
N ALA A 679 -14.25 28.27 -2.28
CA ALA A 679 -13.14 27.84 -3.12
C ALA A 679 -12.17 28.99 -3.40
N TYR A 680 -10.88 28.68 -3.44
CA TYR A 680 -9.78 29.62 -3.63
C TYR A 680 -8.89 29.15 -4.77
N LEU A 681 -8.73 29.98 -5.78
CA LEU A 681 -7.79 29.72 -6.88
C LEU A 681 -6.41 30.24 -6.48
N PHE A 682 -5.41 29.37 -6.47
CA PHE A 682 -4.03 29.79 -6.23
C PHE A 682 -3.53 30.64 -7.41
N LYS A 683 -2.90 31.77 -7.09
CA LYS A 683 -2.44 32.74 -8.11
C LYS A 683 -1.38 32.16 -9.03
N LEU A 684 -0.55 31.24 -8.51
CA LEU A 684 0.50 30.60 -9.29
C LEU A 684 0.01 29.27 -9.87
N GLY A 685 0.55 28.93 -11.03
CA GLY A 685 0.34 27.67 -11.73
C GLY A 685 1.35 27.57 -12.86
N PHE A 686 1.27 26.50 -13.64
CA PHE A 686 2.18 26.32 -14.77
C PHE A 686 1.54 25.58 -15.94
N CYS A 687 2.03 25.88 -17.14
CA CYS A 687 1.82 25.10 -18.34
C CYS A 687 2.84 23.97 -18.40
N ARG A 688 2.43 22.79 -18.83
CA ARG A 688 3.31 21.64 -19.11
C ARG A 688 3.36 21.41 -20.62
N PHE A 689 4.55 21.51 -21.20
CA PHE A 689 4.76 21.35 -22.64
C PHE A 689 5.11 19.91 -23.00
N CYS A 690 4.67 19.48 -24.18
CA CYS A 690 5.27 18.33 -24.86
C CYS A 690 6.73 18.64 -25.25
N THR A 691 7.58 17.62 -25.29
CA THR A 691 8.98 17.72 -25.74
C THR A 691 9.04 17.92 -27.25
N VAL A 692 8.18 17.22 -27.99
CA VAL A 692 8.12 17.22 -29.46
C VAL A 692 7.11 18.26 -29.98
N LYS A 693 7.35 18.78 -31.20
CA LYS A 693 6.40 19.65 -31.91
C LYS A 693 5.10 18.88 -32.21
N TYR A 694 3.99 19.59 -32.13
CA TYR A 694 2.68 19.04 -32.40
C TYR A 694 2.49 18.82 -33.90
N ASP A 695 2.24 17.57 -34.29
CA ASP A 695 1.87 17.22 -35.66
C ASP A 695 0.34 17.16 -35.81
N SER A 696 -0.19 18.02 -36.67
CA SER A 696 -1.61 18.07 -37.01
C SER A 696 -2.04 16.97 -37.98
N SER A 697 -1.09 16.27 -38.63
CA SER A 697 -1.38 15.26 -39.64
C SER A 697 -2.05 14.01 -39.04
N MET A 698 -1.92 13.79 -37.72
CA MET A 698 -2.45 12.63 -36.99
C MET A 698 -2.02 11.29 -37.61
N GLN A 699 -0.93 11.27 -38.37
CA GLN A 699 -0.39 10.06 -39.01
C GLN A 699 0.33 9.18 -37.98
N ASP A 700 0.93 9.79 -36.96
CA ASP A 700 1.71 9.11 -35.93
C ASP A 700 0.99 9.09 -34.57
N LEU A 701 -0.19 8.46 -34.52
CA LEU A 701 -1.02 8.35 -33.31
C LEU A 701 -0.35 7.56 -32.17
N ASP A 702 0.69 6.80 -32.49
CA ASP A 702 1.40 5.95 -31.55
C ASP A 702 2.55 6.72 -30.86
N ASN A 703 2.92 7.91 -31.35
CA ASN A 703 3.88 8.78 -30.69
C ASN A 703 3.24 9.56 -29.52
N ILE A 704 3.25 8.93 -28.37
CA ILE A 704 2.66 9.43 -27.12
C ILE A 704 3.29 10.78 -26.69
N PHE A 705 4.56 11.04 -27.03
CA PHE A 705 5.29 12.26 -26.64
C PHE A 705 4.74 13.53 -27.30
N VAL A 706 4.07 13.42 -28.44
CA VAL A 706 3.44 14.54 -29.17
C VAL A 706 2.09 14.89 -28.55
N HIS A 707 1.42 13.91 -27.93
CA HIS A 707 0.00 14.00 -27.61
C HIS A 707 -0.30 14.14 -26.11
N LEU A 708 0.54 13.58 -25.25
CA LEU A 708 0.40 13.64 -23.80
C LEU A 708 1.42 14.61 -23.19
N THR A 709 0.99 15.46 -22.27
CA THR A 709 1.83 16.50 -21.65
C THR A 709 2.34 16.10 -20.26
N ASN A 710 2.01 14.89 -19.80
CA ASN A 710 2.38 14.37 -18.48
C ASN A 710 3.90 14.28 -18.32
N VAL A 711 4.43 14.81 -17.21
CA VAL A 711 5.87 14.81 -16.91
C VAL A 711 6.45 13.39 -16.86
N SER A 712 5.70 12.41 -16.36
CA SER A 712 6.07 10.97 -16.36
C SER A 712 6.37 10.44 -17.76
N VAL A 713 5.62 10.89 -18.76
CA VAL A 713 5.85 10.54 -20.17
C VAL A 713 7.00 11.38 -20.71
N GLN A 714 6.97 12.69 -20.49
CA GLN A 714 7.89 13.64 -21.14
C GLN A 714 9.35 13.56 -20.67
N ARG A 715 9.64 13.09 -19.45
CA ARG A 715 11.01 12.93 -18.94
C ARG A 715 11.86 11.93 -19.73
N HIS A 716 11.23 10.98 -20.41
CA HIS A 716 11.92 9.99 -21.25
C HIS A 716 12.18 10.50 -22.69
N GLY A 717 11.74 11.72 -23.02
CA GLY A 717 11.97 12.31 -24.34
C GLY A 717 13.36 12.93 -24.46
N GLY A 718 14.05 12.69 -25.58
CA GLY A 718 15.42 13.16 -25.81
C GLY A 718 15.61 14.69 -25.76
N ASP A 719 14.56 15.47 -26.00
CA ASP A 719 14.57 16.95 -25.94
C ASP A 719 14.10 17.51 -24.57
N TYR A 720 14.06 16.70 -23.51
CA TYR A 720 13.64 17.15 -22.19
C TYR A 720 14.66 18.13 -21.59
N ASN A 721 14.24 19.37 -21.36
CA ASN A 721 15.09 20.37 -20.72
C ASN A 721 14.98 20.27 -19.19
N SER A 722 16.02 19.74 -18.54
CA SER A 722 16.06 19.56 -17.08
C SER A 722 16.09 20.88 -16.28
N MET A 723 16.54 21.98 -16.87
CA MET A 723 16.62 23.30 -16.20
C MET A 723 15.25 23.95 -15.99
N HIS A 724 14.37 23.88 -16.99
CA HIS A 724 13.02 24.45 -16.92
C HIS A 724 11.92 23.39 -16.83
N GLY A 725 12.25 22.12 -17.03
CA GLY A 725 11.36 20.95 -16.92
C GLY A 725 10.22 20.91 -17.94
N GLY A 726 10.33 21.68 -19.04
CA GLY A 726 9.23 21.89 -20.00
C GLY A 726 8.05 22.66 -19.40
N LYS A 727 8.27 23.51 -18.39
CA LYS A 727 7.21 24.27 -17.69
C LYS A 727 7.30 25.77 -17.98
N LEU A 728 6.15 26.43 -18.14
CA LEU A 728 6.02 27.89 -18.22
C LEU A 728 5.06 28.36 -17.15
N SER A 729 5.36 29.44 -16.42
CA SER A 729 4.42 29.96 -15.42
C SER A 729 3.15 30.51 -16.07
N ILE A 730 2.02 30.46 -15.36
CA ILE A 730 0.77 31.06 -15.82
C ILE A 730 0.90 32.58 -16.03
N GLU A 731 1.72 33.25 -15.22
CA GLU A 731 2.04 34.68 -15.39
C GLU A 731 2.73 34.94 -16.73
N ASN A 732 3.70 34.10 -17.11
CA ASN A 732 4.37 34.22 -18.41
C ASN A 732 3.45 33.84 -19.57
N LEU A 733 2.57 32.83 -19.41
CA LEU A 733 1.54 32.53 -20.40
C LEU A 733 0.62 33.73 -20.62
N ARG A 734 0.18 34.38 -19.52
CA ARG A 734 -0.67 35.57 -19.61
C ARG A 734 0.05 36.69 -20.35
N LEU A 735 1.29 37.00 -19.97
CA LEU A 735 2.08 38.03 -20.65
C LEU A 735 2.26 37.72 -22.15
N TYR A 736 2.54 36.46 -22.49
CA TYR A 736 2.65 36.02 -23.87
C TYR A 736 1.33 36.23 -24.64
N LEU A 737 0.19 35.86 -24.07
CA LEU A 737 -1.12 36.05 -24.71
C LEU A 737 -1.51 37.53 -24.81
N GLU A 738 -1.22 38.34 -23.81
CA GLU A 738 -1.47 39.79 -23.85
C GLU A 738 -0.65 40.45 -24.96
N SER A 739 0.61 40.03 -25.12
CA SER A 739 1.51 40.56 -26.17
C SER A 739 1.14 40.10 -27.59
N THR A 740 0.58 38.89 -27.75
CA THR A 740 0.33 38.29 -29.08
C THR A 740 -1.13 38.37 -29.53
N ARG A 741 -2.09 38.42 -28.61
CA ARG A 741 -3.54 38.42 -28.87
C ARG A 741 -4.27 39.64 -28.29
N GLY A 742 -3.61 40.42 -27.44
CA GLY A 742 -4.19 41.57 -26.76
C GLY A 742 -4.77 41.25 -25.38
N LYS A 743 -4.85 42.29 -24.55
CA LYS A 743 -5.26 42.19 -23.14
C LYS A 743 -6.70 41.73 -22.96
N GLU A 744 -7.65 42.31 -23.69
CA GLU A 744 -9.08 42.00 -23.54
C GLU A 744 -9.41 40.53 -23.83
N VAL A 745 -8.82 39.99 -24.89
CA VAL A 745 -8.99 38.60 -25.30
C VAL A 745 -8.40 37.67 -24.24
N THR A 746 -7.23 38.02 -23.71
CA THR A 746 -6.57 37.26 -22.64
C THR A 746 -7.39 37.28 -21.36
N ASP A 747 -7.88 38.44 -20.94
CA ASP A 747 -8.74 38.59 -19.76
C ASP A 747 -10.03 37.76 -19.90
N LYS A 748 -10.62 37.72 -21.10
CA LYS A 748 -11.80 36.89 -21.39
C LYS A 748 -11.50 35.40 -21.23
N LEU A 749 -10.36 34.93 -21.75
CA LEU A 749 -9.93 33.53 -21.59
C LEU A 749 -9.78 33.16 -20.10
N PHE A 750 -9.08 33.96 -19.31
CA PHE A 750 -8.91 33.68 -17.88
C PHE A 750 -10.22 33.75 -17.09
N LYS A 751 -11.15 34.64 -17.47
CA LYS A 751 -12.53 34.63 -16.94
C LYS A 751 -13.26 33.33 -17.28
N ASN A 752 -13.11 32.83 -18.50
CA ASN A 752 -13.71 31.54 -18.91
C ASN A 752 -13.11 30.34 -18.15
N ILE A 753 -11.81 30.38 -17.84
CA ILE A 753 -11.15 29.37 -17.00
C ILE A 753 -11.77 29.36 -15.59
N ILE A 754 -11.92 30.54 -14.98
CA ILE A 754 -12.55 30.68 -13.65
C ILE A 754 -14.00 30.19 -13.69
N TRP A 755 -14.75 30.56 -14.75
CA TRP A 755 -16.13 30.13 -14.96
C TRP A 755 -16.27 28.60 -15.00
N LEU A 756 -15.40 27.94 -15.77
CA LEU A 756 -15.31 26.49 -15.86
C LEU A 756 -15.05 25.85 -14.48
N ILE A 757 -14.09 26.40 -13.71
CA ILE A 757 -13.78 25.91 -12.36
C ILE A 757 -15.02 26.01 -11.45
N ILE A 758 -15.66 27.18 -11.39
CA ILE A 758 -16.85 27.42 -10.57
C ILE A 758 -17.96 26.41 -10.91
N HIS A 759 -18.29 26.24 -12.19
CA HIS A 759 -19.37 25.36 -12.59
C HIS A 759 -19.02 23.87 -12.43
N SER A 760 -17.75 23.48 -12.55
CA SER A 760 -17.31 22.13 -12.20
C SER A 760 -17.55 21.82 -10.71
N LEU A 761 -17.20 22.75 -9.80
CA LEU A 761 -17.42 22.58 -8.36
C LEU A 761 -18.91 22.60 -7.99
N ARG A 762 -19.70 23.47 -8.62
CA ARG A 762 -21.15 23.51 -8.42
C ARG A 762 -21.83 22.21 -8.84
N SER A 763 -21.32 21.54 -9.87
CA SER A 763 -21.90 20.27 -10.34
C SER A 763 -21.82 19.14 -9.32
N VAL A 764 -20.87 19.22 -8.38
CA VAL A 764 -20.68 18.22 -7.31
C VAL A 764 -21.11 18.72 -5.94
N SER A 765 -21.41 20.02 -5.78
CA SER A 765 -21.68 20.62 -4.45
C SER A 765 -22.84 19.98 -3.69
N TYR A 766 -23.85 19.47 -4.40
CA TYR A 766 -24.98 18.77 -3.76
C TYR A 766 -24.64 17.34 -3.34
N ILE A 767 -23.79 16.62 -4.08
CA ILE A 767 -23.45 15.22 -3.79
C ILE A 767 -22.25 15.08 -2.85
N MET A 768 -21.38 16.09 -2.80
CA MET A 768 -20.19 16.06 -1.94
C MET A 768 -20.58 15.96 -0.46
N ALA A 769 -19.96 15.04 0.25
CA ALA A 769 -20.04 14.90 1.70
C ALA A 769 -19.23 16.04 2.31
N ASN A 770 -19.93 17.04 2.81
CA ASN A 770 -19.32 18.24 3.38
C ASN A 770 -19.22 18.07 4.88
N ASP A 771 -17.99 18.01 5.38
CA ASP A 771 -17.66 17.98 6.80
C ASP A 771 -16.76 19.18 7.13
N LYS A 772 -16.86 19.70 8.37
CA LYS A 772 -16.08 20.87 8.80
C LYS A 772 -14.59 20.55 8.99
N HIS A 773 -14.26 19.30 9.27
CA HIS A 773 -12.89 18.84 9.45
C HIS A 773 -12.16 18.68 8.10
N CYS A 774 -12.86 18.84 6.97
CA CYS A 774 -12.30 18.60 5.64
C CYS A 774 -11.97 19.89 4.89
N PHE A 775 -10.84 19.86 4.19
CA PHE A 775 -10.55 20.75 3.07
C PHE A 775 -9.88 19.92 1.98
N GLU A 776 -9.76 20.44 0.75
CA GLU A 776 -9.05 19.71 -0.30
C GLU A 776 -8.43 20.64 -1.33
N CYS A 777 -7.20 20.33 -1.73
CA CYS A 777 -6.50 21.01 -2.81
C CYS A 777 -6.60 20.19 -4.10
N TYR A 778 -7.34 20.68 -5.08
CA TYR A 778 -7.48 20.06 -6.39
C TYR A 778 -6.49 20.62 -7.40
N GLY A 779 -5.89 19.74 -8.22
CA GLY A 779 -5.14 20.09 -9.42
C GLY A 779 -6.02 20.03 -10.66
N TYR A 780 -6.35 21.18 -11.23
CA TYR A 780 -7.12 21.30 -12.47
C TYR A 780 -6.21 21.21 -13.69
N ASP A 781 -6.56 20.33 -14.62
CA ASP A 781 -5.87 20.13 -15.89
C ASP A 781 -6.75 20.67 -17.03
N ILE A 782 -6.31 21.77 -17.65
CA ILE A 782 -7.07 22.49 -18.67
C ILE A 782 -6.25 22.59 -19.95
N ILE A 783 -6.88 22.30 -21.10
CA ILE A 783 -6.29 22.57 -22.42
C ILE A 783 -6.99 23.78 -23.03
N ILE A 784 -6.22 24.66 -23.66
CA ILE A 784 -6.76 25.79 -24.42
C ILE A 784 -6.68 25.42 -25.90
N ASP A 785 -7.78 25.58 -26.63
CA ASP A 785 -7.76 25.41 -28.08
C ASP A 785 -7.29 26.68 -28.81
N ASN A 786 -7.03 26.57 -30.11
CA ASN A 786 -6.53 27.69 -30.91
C ASN A 786 -7.53 28.86 -31.04
N ASN A 787 -8.80 28.65 -30.68
CA ASN A 787 -9.82 29.70 -30.60
C ASN A 787 -9.89 30.34 -29.20
N LEU A 788 -8.92 30.04 -28.34
CA LEU A 788 -8.84 30.51 -26.95
C LEU A 788 -10.05 30.08 -26.10
N LYS A 789 -10.59 28.90 -26.38
CA LYS A 789 -11.59 28.26 -25.53
C LYS A 789 -10.91 27.27 -24.57
N PRO A 790 -11.15 27.38 -23.24
CA PRO A 790 -10.63 26.43 -22.27
C PRO A 790 -11.50 25.17 -22.19
N TRP A 791 -10.84 24.02 -22.07
CA TRP A 791 -11.44 22.70 -21.94
C TRP A 791 -10.93 22.00 -20.69
N LEU A 792 -11.84 21.57 -19.82
CA LEU A 792 -11.54 20.77 -18.63
C LEU A 792 -11.23 19.35 -19.06
N ILE A 793 -10.05 18.86 -18.71
CA ILE A 793 -9.59 17.52 -19.09
C ILE A 793 -9.71 16.54 -17.93
N GLU A 794 -9.23 16.94 -16.75
CA GLU A 794 -9.36 16.19 -15.51
C GLU A 794 -9.19 17.12 -14.30
N VAL A 795 -9.67 16.65 -13.15
CA VAL A 795 -9.40 17.25 -11.84
C VAL A 795 -8.74 16.16 -11.02
N ASN A 796 -7.56 16.45 -10.47
CA ASN A 796 -6.81 15.53 -9.64
C ASN A 796 -6.99 15.96 -8.18
N ALA A 797 -7.30 15.03 -7.28
CA ALA A 797 -7.04 15.30 -5.87
C ALA A 797 -5.53 15.19 -5.62
N SER A 798 -5.09 15.62 -4.43
CA SER A 798 -3.68 15.58 -3.98
C SER A 798 -2.64 15.76 -5.10
N PRO A 799 -2.65 16.90 -5.79
CA PRO A 799 -1.77 17.11 -6.94
C PRO A 799 -0.31 16.97 -6.50
N SER A 800 0.49 16.27 -7.31
CA SER A 800 1.88 15.92 -6.98
C SER A 800 2.68 17.11 -6.43
N LEU A 801 3.20 16.93 -5.21
CA LEU A 801 4.08 17.86 -4.52
C LEU A 801 5.58 17.62 -4.83
N THR A 802 5.91 16.64 -5.67
CA THR A 802 7.29 16.34 -6.09
C THR A 802 7.86 17.49 -6.90
N SER A 803 8.99 18.06 -6.49
CA SER A 803 9.57 19.24 -7.14
C SER A 803 10.64 18.84 -8.15
N THR A 804 10.45 19.17 -9.42
CA THR A 804 11.45 18.85 -10.48
C THR A 804 12.44 19.97 -10.75
N THR A 805 12.07 21.20 -10.40
CA THR A 805 12.89 22.40 -10.61
C THR A 805 12.78 23.30 -9.38
N VAL A 806 13.72 24.24 -9.23
CA VAL A 806 13.72 25.22 -8.13
C VAL A 806 12.42 26.03 -8.12
N ASN A 807 11.93 26.44 -9.30
CA ASN A 807 10.68 27.17 -9.44
C ASN A 807 9.47 26.33 -8.99
N ASP A 808 9.45 25.03 -9.29
CA ASP A 808 8.41 24.11 -8.84
C ASP A 808 8.42 23.97 -7.31
N ARG A 809 9.61 23.87 -6.70
CA ARG A 809 9.79 23.82 -5.25
C ARG A 809 9.27 25.09 -4.57
N ILE A 810 9.64 26.26 -5.08
CA ILE A 810 9.18 27.56 -4.55
C ILE A 810 7.65 27.68 -4.67
N LEU A 811 7.09 27.34 -5.83
CA LEU A 811 5.65 27.40 -6.08
C LEU A 811 4.89 26.49 -5.12
N LYS A 812 5.32 25.24 -4.96
CA LYS A 812 4.67 24.25 -4.10
C LYS A 812 4.82 24.57 -2.62
N HIS A 813 5.98 25.05 -2.20
CA HIS A 813 6.16 25.51 -0.82
C HIS A 813 5.21 26.68 -0.50
N LYS A 814 5.07 27.66 -1.42
CA LYS A 814 4.09 28.75 -1.28
C LYS A 814 2.64 28.27 -1.32
N LEU A 815 2.32 27.27 -2.15
CA LEU A 815 0.99 26.68 -2.22
C LEU A 815 0.58 26.11 -0.86
N ILE A 816 1.42 25.25 -0.27
CA ILE A 816 1.14 24.65 1.04
C ILE A 816 1.07 25.73 2.13
N ASP A 817 2.01 26.67 2.13
CA ASP A 817 2.03 27.79 3.09
C ASP A 817 0.71 28.59 3.05
N ASN A 818 0.20 28.87 1.86
CA ASN A 818 -1.06 29.60 1.67
C ASN A 818 -2.29 28.74 2.02
N ILE A 819 -2.28 27.44 1.70
CA ILE A 819 -3.35 26.53 2.12
C ILE A 819 -3.47 26.53 3.64
N LEU A 820 -2.35 26.31 4.35
CA LEU A 820 -2.33 26.29 5.82
C LEU A 820 -2.79 27.63 6.40
N SER A 821 -2.41 28.75 5.79
CA SER A 821 -2.85 30.08 6.23
C SER A 821 -4.35 30.34 6.03
N VAL A 822 -5.01 29.60 5.14
CA VAL A 822 -6.45 29.70 4.88
C VAL A 822 -7.26 28.74 5.75
N VAL A 823 -6.76 27.51 5.95
CA VAL A 823 -7.52 26.46 6.66
C VAL A 823 -7.30 26.50 8.17
N VAL A 824 -6.15 27.01 8.64
CA VAL A 824 -5.83 27.08 10.07
C VAL A 824 -6.26 28.45 10.63
N PRO A 825 -6.99 28.50 11.76
CA PRO A 825 -7.34 29.74 12.43
C PRO A 825 -6.12 30.49 13.00
N PRO A 826 -6.24 31.80 13.33
CA PRO A 826 -5.11 32.64 13.74
C PRO A 826 -4.39 32.20 15.03
N ASN A 827 -5.08 31.46 15.89
CA ASN A 827 -4.54 30.85 17.12
C ASN A 827 -3.71 29.58 16.82
N GLY A 828 -3.73 29.07 15.59
CA GLY A 828 -2.97 27.91 15.13
C GLY A 828 -3.65 26.55 15.36
N VAL A 829 -4.70 26.49 16.17
CA VAL A 829 -5.41 25.25 16.53
C VAL A 829 -6.77 25.27 15.83
N PRO A 830 -7.11 24.28 14.97
CA PRO A 830 -8.44 24.21 14.36
C PRO A 830 -9.56 24.35 15.40
N GLU A 831 -10.59 25.16 15.12
CA GLU A 831 -11.74 25.40 16.02
C GLU A 831 -12.92 24.45 15.75
#